data_AF-A0A964LBU3-F1
#
_entry.id   AF-A0A964LBU3-F1
#
_cell.length_a   1.000
_cell.length_b   1.000
_cell.length_c   1.000
_cell.angle_alpha   90.00
_cell.angle_beta   90.00
_cell.angle_gamma   90.00
#
_symmetry.space_group_name_H-M   'P 1'
#
loop_
_entity.id
_entity.type
_entity.pdbx_description
1 polymer ?
#
loop_
_entity_poly.entity_id
_entity_poly.type
_entity_poly.pdbx_seq_one_letter_code
_entity_poly.pdbx_strand_id
1 'polypeptide(L)'
;MTRKILACILAGSFLLAWGISAPLSGNDAPKKGVPAKKKEAAKPAKNNTAWTVNDVVLAEEAGGMQISPDGKWVLWVKRAPDKEKNELVGHLMLSSLTETNEIQLTRGSFSSAQPQWSPDGKLIAFLSTRPTPKTAKGKREDDEEKDDAKAQIWLMNPFGGEPWEATKSPRDVHQFGWTDDETIVYVAQEKIGQLESTLKEKKDDTTNVDDELNEPPVRLWQISINEKEKKGERITDNKDRIQSCSIAPGGRYAVTIHERSLSYTFDHKVKPVVYLYDLEKKERKQVLAGPKLNISKVHWQPDGKGFYAINQFTSHPRFVMGYIEELYHYDLGTEATTRVNLNSERGLADAAEGFAVTPDGFVVLLADGVRHASRRYVRKGNAWESSKLAPTNLQAVRVSKDGKTLLYLESSATSPPKWQRANLDGASIKSPTVLTDLEADLRKKPIAKTEVFRWKGALDDEVEGLVSYPHDYQEGKKYPLIVLIHGGPHWADFDHWDERWAYVRNLLCARGAFILRPNYHGSSHYGLKWSESIAGRYYLPVEDIEKGIDALTARGNIDKGKIGLGGWSNGAILTMALITRRHYQAASAGAGGSEWSADWGVCDFGMSFSNYYLGKSPFEDPELYRKNAPFYDFPKVRTPTILFHGDQDFAVPTHHSWYQFRALRELGKADVRFLLFPGEKHGLKKLSHRKRKVEEELAWFDKYLFNNYKPANLALKDESPLAQALAIKKAAKAGKLYGAMKDGVLVPETVVYKDLRMGRFEVTRAQFRAFDKAYAVEAGTENFPANGITFEQAKKYCAWLAKTTGQPFRLGTMDEMEPIHESAENPENTLDFWAGYSINPEDRAKLETTIKNLGGNAPLLKEVGSFRSADAKVGIFDLGGNVAEWADDDGKGMALGGSADIATGERQQRTPAAEYVGLRVVLKR
;
A
#
# COMPACT_ATOMS: atom_id res chain seq x y z
N MET A 1 46.64 27.75 25.45
CA MET A 1 48.11 27.92 25.27
C MET A 1 48.51 27.34 23.90
N THR A 2 49.66 27.76 23.35
CA THR A 2 50.50 27.12 22.28
C THR A 2 49.89 26.12 21.28
N ARG A 3 50.11 26.19 19.95
CA ARG A 3 50.66 27.17 18.95
C ARG A 3 50.26 26.59 17.55
N LYS A 4 49.73 27.34 16.56
CA LYS A 4 50.43 27.94 15.37
C LYS A 4 51.38 26.98 14.62
N ILE A 5 51.52 26.89 13.28
CA ILE A 5 51.02 27.61 12.05
C ILE A 5 51.36 26.69 10.81
N LEU A 6 50.95 26.78 9.52
CA LEU A 6 50.30 27.73 8.57
C LEU A 6 49.14 26.98 7.80
N ALA A 7 48.58 27.12 6.56
CA ALA A 7 48.69 27.80 5.24
C ALA A 7 49.86 27.39 4.27
N CYS A 8 49.85 27.45 2.91
CA CYS A 8 49.14 28.17 1.81
C CYS A 8 49.28 27.36 0.45
N ILE A 9 48.82 27.69 -0.78
CA ILE A 9 47.60 28.30 -1.42
C ILE A 9 47.72 28.20 -2.99
N LEU A 10 46.60 28.09 -3.78
CA LEU A 10 46.49 28.19 -5.28
C LEU A 10 47.23 27.11 -6.14
N ALA A 11 46.99 26.83 -7.43
CA ALA A 11 45.96 27.09 -8.48
C ALA A 11 45.89 25.83 -9.41
N GLY A 12 45.12 25.65 -10.50
CA GLY A 12 44.25 26.50 -11.34
C GLY A 12 43.57 25.65 -12.46
N SER A 13 42.86 26.27 -13.40
CA SER A 13 41.95 25.59 -14.38
C SER A 13 42.59 25.26 -15.75
N PHE A 14 41.75 24.82 -16.73
CA PHE A 14 41.97 24.49 -18.17
C PHE A 14 42.24 22.99 -18.50
N LEU A 15 41.97 22.47 -19.71
CA LEU A 15 40.82 22.57 -20.66
C LEU A 15 41.11 21.65 -21.89
N LEU A 16 40.05 21.13 -22.56
CA LEU A 16 40.10 20.36 -23.84
C LEU A 16 40.92 19.03 -23.82
N ALA A 17 40.95 18.23 -24.89
CA ALA A 17 39.84 17.58 -25.65
C ALA A 17 40.41 16.60 -26.69
N TRP A 18 39.80 15.40 -26.83
CA TRP A 18 40.07 14.39 -27.89
C TRP A 18 41.52 13.81 -27.87
N GLY A 19 41.85 12.67 -28.47
CA GLY A 19 41.02 11.59 -29.02
C GLY A 19 41.82 10.62 -29.92
N ILE A 20 41.41 9.35 -29.95
CA ILE A 20 41.72 8.33 -30.98
C ILE A 20 43.11 7.62 -30.94
N SER A 21 43.07 6.32 -31.28
CA SER A 21 44.14 5.36 -31.64
C SER A 21 45.15 4.83 -30.61
N ALA A 22 45.02 3.52 -30.36
CA ALA A 22 46.08 2.59 -29.94
C ALA A 22 46.70 1.93 -31.22
N PRO A 23 47.58 0.89 -31.15
CA PRO A 23 48.21 0.25 -30.00
C PRO A 23 49.75 0.05 -30.12
N LEU A 24 50.41 -0.47 -29.08
CA LEU A 24 51.24 -1.70 -29.17
C LEU A 24 51.70 -2.22 -27.79
N SER A 25 52.10 -3.48 -27.80
CA SER A 25 52.46 -4.37 -26.68
C SER A 25 53.53 -3.90 -25.68
N GLY A 26 53.32 -4.21 -24.40
CA GLY A 26 54.35 -4.25 -23.34
C GLY A 26 53.79 -4.80 -22.02
N ASN A 27 54.48 -5.75 -21.39
CA ASN A 27 54.08 -6.32 -20.10
C ASN A 27 54.43 -5.38 -18.94
N ASP A 28 53.52 -5.19 -17.97
CA ASP A 28 53.85 -5.43 -16.56
C ASP A 28 52.60 -5.56 -15.67
N ALA A 29 52.76 -6.14 -14.48
CA ALA A 29 51.63 -6.65 -13.67
C ALA A 29 51.04 -5.64 -12.65
N PRO A 30 49.70 -5.48 -12.58
CA PRO A 30 49.05 -4.65 -11.56
C PRO A 30 48.87 -5.37 -10.21
N LYS A 31 48.99 -4.63 -9.11
CA LYS A 31 48.68 -5.12 -7.75
C LYS A 31 47.16 -5.34 -7.58
N LYS A 32 46.77 -6.38 -6.85
CA LYS A 32 45.36 -6.77 -6.65
C LYS A 32 44.54 -5.64 -6.00
N GLY A 33 43.45 -5.24 -6.65
CA GLY A 33 42.45 -4.34 -6.08
C GLY A 33 41.47 -5.07 -5.14
N VAL A 34 40.77 -4.29 -4.31
CA VAL A 34 39.66 -4.78 -3.48
C VAL A 34 38.50 -5.22 -4.39
N PRO A 35 37.92 -6.43 -4.20
CA PRO A 35 36.84 -6.89 -5.06
C PRO A 35 35.57 -6.05 -4.85
N ALA A 36 35.02 -5.51 -5.94
CA ALA A 36 33.73 -4.84 -5.91
C ALA A 36 32.63 -5.84 -5.50
N LYS A 37 31.74 -5.43 -4.59
CA LYS A 37 30.52 -6.20 -4.29
C LYS A 37 29.71 -6.34 -5.58
N LYS A 38 29.60 -7.57 -6.11
CA LYS A 38 28.65 -7.88 -7.19
C LYS A 38 27.26 -7.48 -6.72
N LYS A 39 26.48 -6.83 -7.59
CA LYS A 39 25.03 -6.72 -7.39
C LYS A 39 24.47 -8.13 -7.35
N GLU A 40 23.72 -8.47 -6.32
CA GLU A 40 22.88 -9.65 -6.35
C GLU A 40 21.82 -9.45 -7.44
N ALA A 41 21.72 -10.40 -8.37
CA ALA A 41 20.53 -10.52 -9.19
C ALA A 41 19.41 -11.03 -8.28
N ALA A 42 18.24 -10.39 -8.31
CA ALA A 42 17.12 -10.81 -7.48
C ALA A 42 16.74 -12.27 -7.81
N LYS A 43 16.86 -13.19 -6.84
CA LYS A 43 16.41 -14.59 -6.99
C LYS A 43 14.92 -14.55 -7.38
N PRO A 44 14.47 -15.30 -8.41
CA PRO A 44 13.07 -15.29 -8.83
C PRO A 44 12.17 -15.81 -7.71
N ALA A 45 11.13 -15.05 -7.36
CA ALA A 45 10.23 -15.43 -6.27
C ALA A 45 9.45 -16.71 -6.63
N LYS A 46 9.44 -17.72 -5.75
CA LYS A 46 8.64 -18.93 -5.94
C LYS A 46 7.14 -18.58 -5.85
N ASN A 47 6.33 -19.22 -6.69
CA ASN A 47 4.89 -18.96 -6.85
C ASN A 47 4.05 -19.40 -5.62
N ASN A 48 4.16 -18.68 -4.49
CA ASN A 48 3.08 -18.70 -3.49
C ASN A 48 1.91 -17.85 -4.01
N THR A 49 1.01 -18.51 -4.74
CA THR A 49 -0.13 -17.87 -5.39
C THR A 49 -1.23 -17.41 -4.41
N ALA A 50 -1.18 -17.81 -3.14
CA ALA A 50 -2.16 -17.39 -2.15
C ALA A 50 -2.07 -15.89 -1.81
N TRP A 51 -3.19 -15.29 -1.42
CA TRP A 51 -3.26 -13.94 -0.90
C TRP A 51 -2.88 -13.88 0.59
N THR A 52 -2.15 -12.84 0.95
CA THR A 52 -1.69 -12.52 2.31
C THR A 52 -2.05 -11.07 2.68
N VAL A 53 -2.07 -10.76 3.96
CA VAL A 53 -2.31 -9.36 4.43
C VAL A 53 -1.22 -8.41 3.93
N ASN A 54 0.01 -8.91 3.77
CA ASN A 54 1.11 -8.11 3.24
C ASN A 54 0.88 -7.69 1.79
N ASP A 55 0.30 -8.55 0.94
CA ASP A 55 -0.02 -8.24 -0.47
C ASP A 55 -1.00 -7.06 -0.64
N VAL A 56 -1.72 -6.68 0.43
CA VAL A 56 -2.75 -5.62 0.42
C VAL A 56 -2.31 -4.39 1.24
N VAL A 57 -1.44 -4.56 2.24
CA VAL A 57 -0.94 -3.47 3.08
C VAL A 57 0.37 -2.87 2.55
N LEU A 58 1.15 -3.65 1.80
CA LEU A 58 2.44 -3.27 1.25
C LEU A 58 2.40 -3.00 -0.28
N ALA A 59 1.21 -2.98 -0.86
CA ALA A 59 0.96 -2.65 -2.27
C ALA A 59 1.58 -1.29 -2.65
N GLU A 60 2.02 -1.15 -3.89
CA GLU A 60 2.75 0.01 -4.40
C GLU A 60 1.91 0.81 -5.41
N GLU A 61 1.89 2.13 -5.26
CA GLU A 61 1.04 3.01 -6.09
C GLU A 61 1.89 3.84 -7.07
N ALA A 62 1.46 3.94 -8.32
CA ALA A 62 2.06 4.80 -9.35
C ALA A 62 1.11 5.94 -9.72
N GLY A 63 1.51 7.19 -9.49
CA GLY A 63 0.69 8.37 -9.78
C GLY A 63 1.50 9.65 -9.99
N GLY A 64 0.82 10.80 -10.14
CA GLY A 64 1.49 12.09 -10.34
C GLY A 64 2.29 12.19 -11.64
N MET A 65 1.79 11.56 -12.71
CA MET A 65 2.45 11.46 -14.02
C MET A 65 2.59 12.83 -14.71
N GLN A 66 3.82 13.20 -15.09
CA GLN A 66 4.20 14.45 -15.75
C GLN A 66 5.12 14.18 -16.95
N ILE A 67 4.62 14.43 -18.16
CA ILE A 67 5.38 14.30 -19.41
C ILE A 67 6.37 15.48 -19.54
N SER A 68 7.59 15.22 -20.01
CA SER A 68 8.61 16.26 -20.23
C SER A 68 8.20 17.27 -21.32
N PRO A 69 8.71 18.52 -21.29
CA PRO A 69 8.41 19.52 -22.32
C PRO A 69 8.77 19.08 -23.76
N ASP A 70 9.75 18.18 -23.90
CA ASP A 70 10.18 17.61 -25.18
C ASP A 70 9.45 16.31 -25.59
N GLY A 71 8.54 15.81 -24.75
CA GLY A 71 7.73 14.60 -24.98
C GLY A 71 8.48 13.27 -24.91
N LYS A 72 9.77 13.24 -24.55
CA LYS A 72 10.59 12.01 -24.55
C LYS A 72 10.62 11.26 -23.22
N TRP A 73 10.16 11.87 -22.13
CA TRP A 73 10.21 11.30 -20.78
C TRP A 73 8.91 11.52 -20.01
N VAL A 74 8.70 10.69 -18.99
CA VAL A 74 7.66 10.90 -17.98
C VAL A 74 8.26 10.73 -16.58
N LEU A 75 8.00 11.74 -15.77
CA LEU A 75 8.32 11.83 -14.36
C LEU A 75 7.07 11.48 -13.55
N TRP A 76 7.21 10.64 -12.53
CA TRP A 76 6.08 10.17 -11.73
C TRP A 76 6.50 9.81 -10.30
N VAL A 77 5.51 9.57 -9.44
CA VAL A 77 5.70 9.20 -8.04
C VAL A 77 5.32 7.73 -7.84
N LYS A 78 6.30 6.93 -7.40
CA LYS A 78 6.08 5.60 -6.82
C LYS A 78 5.89 5.75 -5.31
N ARG A 79 4.77 5.31 -4.76
CA ARG A 79 4.58 5.16 -3.31
C ARG A 79 4.90 3.72 -2.92
N ALA A 80 5.84 3.52 -2.01
CA ALA A 80 6.33 2.20 -1.61
C ALA A 80 6.42 2.06 -0.08
N PRO A 81 6.34 0.84 0.48
CA PRO A 81 6.39 0.61 1.91
C PRO A 81 7.79 0.81 2.51
N ASP A 82 7.91 1.77 3.43
CA ASP A 82 9.08 1.95 4.28
C ASP A 82 8.83 1.29 5.65
N LYS A 83 9.69 0.35 6.03
CA LYS A 83 9.57 -0.42 7.28
C LYS A 83 10.08 0.32 8.52
N GLU A 84 11.02 1.25 8.35
CA GLU A 84 11.60 2.02 9.45
C GLU A 84 10.67 3.19 9.84
N LYS A 85 10.12 3.87 8.82
CA LYS A 85 9.05 4.85 9.01
C LYS A 85 7.70 4.23 9.34
N ASN A 86 7.49 2.96 8.98
CA ASN A 86 6.23 2.24 9.13
C ASN A 86 5.08 2.90 8.32
N GLU A 87 5.38 3.42 7.11
CA GLU A 87 4.44 4.17 6.25
C GLU A 87 4.69 3.89 4.74
N LEU A 88 3.77 4.32 3.87
CA LEU A 88 4.06 4.43 2.43
C LEU A 88 4.78 5.75 2.14
N VAL A 89 5.99 5.68 1.57
CA VAL A 89 6.85 6.83 1.22
C VAL A 89 6.85 7.05 -0.30
N GLY A 90 6.73 8.31 -0.74
CA GLY A 90 6.82 8.68 -2.15
C GLY A 90 8.25 8.81 -2.65
N HIS A 91 8.53 8.25 -3.82
CA HIS A 91 9.81 8.35 -4.53
C HIS A 91 9.58 8.81 -5.96
N LEU A 92 10.42 9.73 -6.46
CA LEU A 92 10.41 10.13 -7.86
C LEU A 92 11.05 9.07 -8.75
N MET A 93 10.38 8.82 -9.87
CA MET A 93 10.74 7.88 -10.92
C MET A 93 10.71 8.60 -12.27
N LEU A 94 11.66 8.29 -13.15
CA LEU A 94 11.74 8.83 -14.50
C LEU A 94 11.81 7.68 -15.50
N SER A 95 10.83 7.58 -16.39
CA SER A 95 10.74 6.53 -17.41
C SER A 95 10.72 7.15 -18.81
N SER A 96 11.37 6.49 -19.77
CA SER A 96 11.40 6.97 -21.16
C SER A 96 10.05 6.76 -21.87
N LEU A 97 9.73 7.66 -22.80
CA LEU A 97 8.60 7.55 -23.73
C LEU A 97 9.04 7.09 -25.14
N THR A 98 10.35 7.07 -25.40
CA THR A 98 10.93 6.54 -26.65
C THR A 98 11.54 5.14 -26.46
N GLU A 99 12.20 4.90 -25.34
CA GLU A 99 12.97 3.69 -25.03
C GLU A 99 12.28 2.86 -23.92
N THR A 100 12.99 1.87 -23.35
CA THR A 100 12.55 1.06 -22.19
C THR A 100 13.31 1.40 -20.90
N ASN A 101 13.99 2.55 -20.86
CA ASN A 101 14.84 2.97 -19.74
C ASN A 101 14.02 3.61 -18.61
N GLU A 102 14.31 3.24 -17.37
CA GLU A 102 13.70 3.79 -16.15
C GLU A 102 14.76 4.05 -15.06
N ILE A 103 14.61 5.15 -14.33
CA ILE A 103 15.54 5.65 -13.31
C ILE A 103 14.74 6.06 -12.05
N GLN A 104 15.02 5.44 -10.90
CA GLN A 104 14.56 5.97 -9.61
C GLN A 104 15.48 7.11 -9.17
N LEU A 105 14.92 8.32 -9.10
CA LEU A 105 15.64 9.57 -8.82
C LEU A 105 15.85 9.84 -7.33
N THR A 106 14.87 9.51 -6.47
CA THR A 106 14.96 9.75 -5.02
C THR A 106 14.89 8.45 -4.20
N ARG A 107 15.64 8.39 -3.10
CA ARG A 107 15.77 7.23 -2.20
C ARG A 107 15.84 7.70 -0.74
N GLY A 108 15.33 6.89 0.20
CA GLY A 108 15.32 7.17 1.64
C GLY A 108 13.91 7.50 2.19
N SER A 109 13.77 7.53 3.51
CA SER A 109 12.49 7.56 4.24
C SER A 109 11.75 8.91 4.28
N PHE A 110 12.22 9.89 3.52
CA PHE A 110 11.54 11.17 3.30
C PHE A 110 10.69 11.10 2.03
N SER A 111 9.46 11.58 2.11
CA SER A 111 8.53 11.49 0.98
C SER A 111 8.83 12.54 -0.06
N SER A 112 8.68 12.19 -1.34
CA SER A 112 8.74 13.09 -2.49
C SER A 112 7.37 13.13 -3.17
N ALA A 113 6.86 14.31 -3.50
CA ALA A 113 5.52 14.51 -4.04
C ALA A 113 5.45 15.73 -4.98
N GLN A 114 4.33 15.86 -5.72
CA GLN A 114 4.08 16.94 -6.68
C GLN A 114 5.28 17.30 -7.59
N PRO A 115 5.91 16.31 -8.28
CA PRO A 115 7.01 16.63 -9.18
C PRO A 115 6.54 17.48 -10.38
N GLN A 116 7.40 18.37 -10.87
CA GLN A 116 7.18 19.17 -12.07
C GLN A 116 8.51 19.41 -12.80
N TRP A 117 8.47 19.40 -14.14
CA TRP A 117 9.58 19.84 -14.99
C TRP A 117 9.68 21.37 -15.00
N SER A 118 10.89 21.92 -15.11
CA SER A 118 11.08 23.30 -15.55
C SER A 118 10.58 23.48 -17.01
N PRO A 119 10.23 24.70 -17.45
CA PRO A 119 9.69 24.93 -18.79
C PRO A 119 10.63 24.49 -19.93
N ASP A 120 11.95 24.66 -19.75
CA ASP A 120 13.02 24.14 -20.62
C ASP A 120 13.31 22.63 -20.49
N GLY A 121 12.76 21.95 -19.48
CA GLY A 121 13.01 20.55 -19.16
C GLY A 121 14.39 20.22 -18.59
N LYS A 122 15.24 21.21 -18.25
CA LYS A 122 16.59 21.00 -17.70
C LYS A 122 16.60 20.63 -16.21
N LEU A 123 15.52 20.90 -15.47
CA LEU A 123 15.39 20.68 -14.03
C LEU A 123 14.07 19.97 -13.67
N ILE A 124 14.07 19.33 -12.51
CA ILE A 124 12.90 18.81 -11.82
C ILE A 124 12.75 19.55 -10.50
N ALA A 125 11.60 20.16 -10.25
CA ALA A 125 11.17 20.64 -8.94
C ALA A 125 10.18 19.65 -8.30
N PHE A 126 10.18 19.52 -6.98
CA PHE A 126 9.25 18.65 -6.24
C PHE A 126 9.14 19.06 -4.77
N LEU A 127 8.04 18.68 -4.11
CA LEU A 127 7.91 18.80 -2.65
C LEU A 127 8.60 17.61 -1.97
N SER A 128 9.36 17.86 -0.90
CA SER A 128 9.89 16.77 -0.08
C SER A 128 10.06 17.10 1.41
N THR A 129 9.76 16.11 2.25
CA THR A 129 9.96 16.11 3.72
C THR A 129 11.40 15.71 4.08
N ARG A 130 12.39 16.12 3.29
CA ARG A 130 13.81 15.78 3.49
C ARG A 130 14.42 16.77 4.49
N PRO A 131 15.22 16.32 5.48
CA PRO A 131 15.87 17.24 6.43
C PRO A 131 16.84 18.19 5.73
N THR A 132 17.00 19.39 6.28
CA THR A 132 17.89 20.42 5.70
C THR A 132 19.37 20.04 5.87
N PRO A 133 20.27 20.45 4.95
CA PRO A 133 21.71 20.24 5.13
C PRO A 133 22.25 21.01 6.35
N LYS A 134 23.04 20.33 7.19
CA LYS A 134 23.65 20.94 8.39
C LYS A 134 24.47 22.17 8.05
N THR A 135 24.31 23.23 8.85
CA THR A 135 25.14 24.43 8.75
C THR A 135 26.59 24.13 9.15
N ALA A 136 27.55 24.97 8.72
CA ALA A 136 28.96 24.85 9.08
C ALA A 136 29.26 24.96 10.61
N LYS A 137 28.24 25.25 11.44
CA LYS A 137 28.32 25.24 12.91
C LYS A 137 27.79 23.95 13.55
N GLY A 138 27.49 22.91 12.76
CA GLY A 138 27.13 21.56 13.24
C GLY A 138 25.66 21.39 13.68
N LYS A 139 25.00 22.49 14.09
CA LYS A 139 23.53 22.56 14.24
C LYS A 139 22.83 22.62 12.88
N ARG A 140 21.70 21.92 12.77
CA ARG A 140 20.60 22.24 11.84
C ARG A 140 19.79 23.41 12.39
N GLU A 141 19.02 24.08 11.54
CA GLU A 141 18.01 25.05 12.01
C GLU A 141 16.79 24.32 12.60
N ASP A 142 16.56 23.07 12.19
CA ASP A 142 15.54 22.15 12.72
C ASP A 142 15.97 21.29 13.93
N ASP A 143 17.21 21.41 14.45
CA ASP A 143 17.72 20.58 15.58
C ASP A 143 17.05 20.92 16.97
N GLU A 144 16.08 21.84 17.02
CA GLU A 144 15.36 22.24 18.26
C GLU A 144 13.87 21.82 18.29
N GLU A 145 13.33 21.24 17.21
CA GLU A 145 11.96 20.72 17.12
C GLU A 145 11.96 19.18 17.04
N LYS A 146 10.93 18.54 17.59
CA LYS A 146 10.67 17.08 17.43
C LYS A 146 9.65 16.79 16.32
N ASP A 147 9.35 17.79 15.52
CA ASP A 147 8.25 17.77 14.56
C ASP A 147 8.65 17.05 13.26
N ASP A 148 7.65 16.57 12.51
CA ASP A 148 7.87 15.98 11.20
C ASP A 148 8.55 17.00 10.25
N ALA A 149 9.52 16.54 9.46
CA ALA A 149 10.31 17.41 8.59
C ALA A 149 9.43 18.11 7.53
N LYS A 150 9.31 19.43 7.67
CA LYS A 150 8.45 20.32 6.87
C LYS A 150 8.68 20.15 5.37
N ALA A 151 7.60 20.10 4.59
CA ALA A 151 7.63 19.96 3.14
C ALA A 151 8.16 21.25 2.48
N GLN A 152 9.32 21.17 1.84
CA GLN A 152 9.93 22.27 1.07
C GLN A 152 10.04 21.90 -0.40
N ILE A 153 10.29 22.89 -1.27
CA ILE A 153 10.63 22.66 -2.67
C ILE A 153 12.09 22.24 -2.77
N TRP A 154 12.34 21.15 -3.48
CA TRP A 154 13.66 20.65 -3.84
C TRP A 154 13.80 20.60 -5.35
N LEU A 155 15.02 20.80 -5.83
CA LEU A 155 15.42 20.77 -7.23
C LEU A 155 16.43 19.66 -7.49
N MET A 156 16.39 19.06 -8.67
CA MET A 156 17.45 18.17 -9.16
C MET A 156 17.56 18.17 -10.69
N ASN A 157 18.68 17.68 -11.20
CA ASN A 157 18.81 17.36 -12.63
C ASN A 157 17.99 16.10 -12.98
N PRO A 158 17.29 16.06 -14.13
CA PRO A 158 16.49 14.91 -14.54
C PRO A 158 17.23 13.56 -14.54
N PHE A 159 18.53 13.54 -14.83
CA PHE A 159 19.31 12.30 -14.96
C PHE A 159 20.05 11.90 -13.67
N GLY A 160 19.75 12.57 -12.55
CA GLY A 160 20.23 12.21 -11.20
C GLY A 160 21.14 13.26 -10.57
N GLY A 161 21.91 12.83 -9.57
CA GLY A 161 22.65 13.70 -8.65
C GLY A 161 21.91 13.92 -7.33
N GLU A 162 22.51 14.66 -6.40
CA GLU A 162 21.86 14.99 -5.12
C GLU A 162 20.88 16.17 -5.31
N PRO A 163 19.62 16.05 -4.84
CA PRO A 163 18.69 17.17 -4.86
C PRO A 163 19.11 18.29 -3.91
N TRP A 164 18.95 19.55 -4.33
CA TRP A 164 19.16 20.71 -3.48
C TRP A 164 17.84 21.41 -3.14
N GLU A 165 17.71 21.80 -1.88
CA GLU A 165 16.60 22.61 -1.36
C GLU A 165 16.55 23.96 -2.10
N ALA A 166 15.36 24.38 -2.54
CA ALA A 166 15.09 25.66 -3.19
C ALA A 166 14.40 26.66 -2.25
N THR A 167 13.53 26.20 -1.35
CA THR A 167 12.81 27.06 -0.38
C THR A 167 13.23 26.79 1.06
N LYS A 168 13.28 27.84 1.87
CA LYS A 168 13.30 27.81 3.33
C LYS A 168 12.09 28.54 3.90
N SER A 169 10.91 28.00 3.64
CA SER A 169 9.65 28.47 4.24
C SER A 169 9.58 28.05 5.72
N PRO A 170 9.11 28.91 6.64
CA PRO A 170 8.97 28.57 8.07
C PRO A 170 7.87 27.52 8.33
N ARG A 171 6.95 27.35 7.39
CA ARG A 171 5.86 26.35 7.35
C ARG A 171 5.95 25.52 6.06
N ASP A 172 5.11 24.50 5.95
CA ASP A 172 5.01 23.67 4.74
C ASP A 172 4.68 24.49 3.49
N VAL A 173 5.27 24.08 2.36
CA VAL A 173 4.82 24.47 1.02
C VAL A 173 3.77 23.47 0.56
N HIS A 174 2.57 23.95 0.24
CA HIS A 174 1.41 23.09 -0.09
C HIS A 174 1.30 22.76 -1.58
N GLN A 175 1.65 23.73 -2.44
CA GLN A 175 1.61 23.62 -3.90
C GLN A 175 2.61 24.60 -4.51
N PHE A 176 3.12 24.34 -5.71
CA PHE A 176 3.97 25.28 -6.46
C PHE A 176 3.74 25.16 -7.98
N GLY A 177 4.32 26.10 -8.75
CA GLY A 177 4.44 26.01 -10.20
C GLY A 177 5.51 26.96 -10.74
N TRP A 178 6.19 26.55 -11.82
CA TRP A 178 7.17 27.39 -12.52
C TRP A 178 6.50 28.53 -13.30
N THR A 179 7.10 29.72 -13.30
CA THR A 179 6.75 30.79 -14.24
C THR A 179 7.66 30.79 -15.48
N ASP A 180 8.94 30.52 -15.27
CA ASP A 180 10.02 30.52 -16.25
C ASP A 180 11.09 29.50 -15.82
N ASP A 181 12.25 29.47 -16.48
CA ASP A 181 13.30 28.48 -16.23
C ASP A 181 14.04 28.71 -14.89
N GLU A 182 13.92 29.89 -14.28
CA GLU A 182 14.61 30.24 -13.03
C GLU A 182 13.69 30.56 -11.85
N THR A 183 12.37 30.66 -12.06
CA THR A 183 11.44 31.21 -11.05
C THR A 183 10.24 30.29 -10.78
N ILE A 184 9.94 30.13 -9.49
CA ILE A 184 8.82 29.33 -8.99
C ILE A 184 7.88 30.22 -8.15
N VAL A 185 6.58 30.10 -8.37
CA VAL A 185 5.53 30.61 -7.49
C VAL A 185 4.99 29.48 -6.64
N TYR A 186 4.82 29.70 -5.34
CA TYR A 186 4.40 28.67 -4.39
C TYR A 186 3.38 29.16 -3.35
N VAL A 187 2.58 28.21 -2.87
CA VAL A 187 1.52 28.37 -1.86
C VAL A 187 2.08 27.93 -0.51
N ALA A 188 2.18 28.87 0.44
CA ALA A 188 2.59 28.57 1.80
C ALA A 188 1.90 29.52 2.80
N GLN A 189 1.67 29.01 4.01
CA GLN A 189 1.11 29.78 5.11
C GLN A 189 2.12 30.82 5.63
N GLU A 190 1.63 32.01 6.00
CA GLU A 190 2.43 33.10 6.58
C GLU A 190 3.21 32.66 7.83
N LYS A 191 4.35 33.33 8.08
CA LYS A 191 5.26 32.97 9.18
C LYS A 191 4.58 32.99 10.55
N ILE A 192 5.17 32.25 11.50
CA ILE A 192 4.74 32.17 12.91
C ILE A 192 4.51 33.56 13.50
N GLY A 193 3.34 33.73 14.14
CA GLY A 193 2.89 34.98 14.75
C GLY A 193 3.39 35.18 16.19
N GLN A 194 3.25 36.39 16.73
CA GLN A 194 3.66 36.68 18.11
C GLN A 194 2.85 35.85 19.13
N LEU A 195 1.54 35.66 18.92
CA LEU A 195 0.70 34.82 19.78
C LEU A 195 1.22 33.39 19.83
N GLU A 196 1.43 32.78 18.66
CA GLU A 196 1.93 31.42 18.49
C GLU A 196 3.34 31.23 19.10
N SER A 197 4.25 32.20 18.89
CA SER A 197 5.57 32.20 19.55
C SER A 197 5.40 32.19 21.07
N THR A 198 4.53 33.06 21.61
CA THR A 198 4.26 33.15 23.05
C THR A 198 3.59 31.90 23.63
N LEU A 199 2.74 31.19 22.86
CA LEU A 199 2.19 29.89 23.26
C LEU A 199 3.29 28.81 23.27
N LYS A 200 4.10 28.72 22.22
CA LYS A 200 5.24 27.79 22.12
C LYS A 200 6.29 28.01 23.22
N GLU A 201 6.61 29.28 23.55
CA GLU A 201 7.51 29.66 24.64
C GLU A 201 6.99 29.22 26.01
N LYS A 202 5.67 29.32 26.23
CA LYS A 202 4.99 28.81 27.43
C LYS A 202 4.84 27.28 27.44
N LYS A 203 5.02 26.62 26.28
CA LYS A 203 4.65 25.22 26.02
C LYS A 203 3.16 24.96 26.21
N ASP A 204 2.35 25.93 25.80
CA ASP A 204 0.90 25.83 25.74
C ASP A 204 0.52 25.17 24.41
N ASP A 205 0.06 23.92 24.48
CA ASP A 205 -0.40 23.12 23.33
C ASP A 205 -1.93 23.16 23.16
N THR A 206 -2.61 24.08 23.87
CA THR A 206 -4.05 24.31 23.72
C THR A 206 -4.39 24.77 22.31
N THR A 207 -5.21 23.99 21.59
CA THR A 207 -5.75 24.39 20.29
C THR A 207 -7.01 25.23 20.48
N ASN A 208 -7.01 26.46 19.95
CA ASN A 208 -8.22 27.27 19.87
C ASN A 208 -9.05 26.84 18.64
N VAL A 209 -10.32 26.51 18.84
CA VAL A 209 -11.20 26.01 17.77
C VAL A 209 -11.92 27.18 17.10
N ASP A 210 -11.75 27.30 15.77
CA ASP A 210 -12.23 28.40 14.92
C ASP A 210 -11.62 29.78 15.22
N ASP A 211 -10.30 29.85 15.41
CA ASP A 211 -9.55 31.11 15.59
C ASP A 211 -9.26 31.85 14.27
N GLU A 212 -10.30 32.22 13.55
CA GLU A 212 -10.22 32.97 12.29
C GLU A 212 -9.53 34.35 12.44
N LEU A 213 -9.42 34.87 13.67
CA LEU A 213 -8.75 36.15 13.96
C LEU A 213 -7.22 36.03 14.03
N ASN A 214 -6.68 34.89 14.46
CA ASN A 214 -5.24 34.69 14.62
C ASN A 214 -4.63 33.67 13.63
N GLU A 215 -5.44 32.85 12.96
CA GLU A 215 -4.95 31.86 11.98
C GLU A 215 -4.18 32.56 10.83
N PRO A 216 -2.88 32.24 10.60
CA PRO A 216 -2.10 32.93 9.59
C PRO A 216 -2.63 32.65 8.16
N PRO A 217 -2.76 33.66 7.29
CA PRO A 217 -3.29 33.47 5.94
C PRO A 217 -2.34 32.64 5.07
N VAL A 218 -2.92 31.93 4.10
CA VAL A 218 -2.16 31.15 3.10
C VAL A 218 -2.02 31.99 1.84
N ARG A 219 -0.77 32.15 1.37
CA ARG A 219 -0.37 33.19 0.41
C ARG A 219 0.37 32.62 -0.79
N LEU A 220 0.48 33.41 -1.86
CA LEU A 220 1.47 33.17 -2.91
C LEU A 220 2.79 33.85 -2.56
N TRP A 221 3.87 33.12 -2.82
CA TRP A 221 5.25 33.54 -2.71
C TRP A 221 5.97 33.27 -4.03
N GLN A 222 6.97 34.08 -4.38
CA GLN A 222 7.82 33.93 -5.55
C GLN A 222 9.27 33.69 -5.10
N ILE A 223 9.99 32.82 -5.79
CA ILE A 223 11.41 32.58 -5.52
C ILE A 223 12.16 32.27 -6.81
N SER A 224 13.36 32.87 -6.97
CA SER A 224 14.32 32.41 -7.96
C SER A 224 15.09 31.22 -7.41
N ILE A 225 15.31 30.19 -8.23
CA ILE A 225 16.13 29.01 -7.88
C ILE A 225 17.60 29.37 -7.56
N ASN A 226 18.02 30.58 -7.94
CA ASN A 226 19.34 31.14 -7.70
C ASN A 226 19.42 31.98 -6.40
N GLU A 227 18.33 32.11 -5.64
CA GLU A 227 18.28 32.90 -4.39
C GLU A 227 19.09 32.24 -3.26
N LYS A 228 20.09 32.96 -2.75
CA LYS A 228 21.10 32.46 -1.80
C LYS A 228 20.54 32.23 -0.39
N GLU A 229 19.58 33.04 0.04
CA GLU A 229 18.91 32.87 1.33
C GLU A 229 17.73 31.88 1.27
N LYS A 230 17.29 31.50 0.07
CA LYS A 230 16.16 30.60 -0.21
C LYS A 230 14.81 31.06 0.37
N LYS A 231 14.67 32.36 0.64
CA LYS A 231 13.44 32.99 1.14
C LYS A 231 12.64 33.53 -0.05
N GLY A 232 11.35 33.25 -0.10
CA GLY A 232 10.48 33.80 -1.14
C GLY A 232 10.07 35.25 -0.87
N GLU A 233 9.88 36.04 -1.93
CA GLU A 233 9.14 37.29 -1.87
C GLU A 233 7.64 36.99 -1.77
N ARG A 234 6.90 37.70 -0.90
CA ARG A 234 5.44 37.56 -0.81
C ARG A 234 4.76 38.32 -1.95
N ILE A 235 4.01 37.62 -2.79
CA ILE A 235 3.25 38.23 -3.91
C ILE A 235 1.92 38.81 -3.42
N THR A 236 1.23 38.12 -2.50
CA THR A 236 -0.17 38.45 -2.14
C THR A 236 -0.32 39.07 -0.75
N ASP A 237 -1.18 40.09 -0.68
CA ASP A 237 -1.58 40.83 0.53
C ASP A 237 -2.82 40.24 1.25
N ASN A 238 -3.38 39.17 0.69
CA ASN A 238 -4.64 38.55 1.06
C ASN A 238 -4.77 38.18 2.56
N LYS A 239 -6.01 38.08 3.06
CA LYS A 239 -6.33 37.71 4.45
C LYS A 239 -6.95 36.32 4.59
N ASP A 240 -7.30 35.71 3.47
CA ASP A 240 -7.97 34.42 3.32
C ASP A 240 -6.94 33.29 3.09
N ARG A 241 -7.40 32.05 2.90
CA ARG A 241 -6.53 30.90 2.63
C ARG A 241 -6.55 30.55 1.14
N ILE A 242 -5.42 30.69 0.45
CA ILE A 242 -5.24 30.09 -0.88
C ILE A 242 -5.15 28.56 -0.72
N GLN A 243 -6.21 27.85 -1.11
CA GLN A 243 -6.27 26.38 -1.10
C GLN A 243 -5.58 25.77 -2.33
N SER A 244 -5.60 26.46 -3.47
CA SER A 244 -4.96 26.00 -4.70
C SER A 244 -4.45 27.16 -5.56
N CYS A 245 -3.37 26.92 -6.30
CA CYS A 245 -2.80 27.80 -7.30
C CYS A 245 -2.41 27.01 -8.56
N SER A 246 -2.83 27.49 -9.74
CA SER A 246 -2.55 26.88 -11.04
C SER A 246 -1.90 27.92 -11.96
N ILE A 247 -0.61 27.74 -12.27
CA ILE A 247 0.20 28.68 -13.08
C ILE A 247 -0.01 28.41 -14.58
N ALA A 248 -0.14 29.48 -15.37
CA ALA A 248 -0.29 29.40 -16.82
C ALA A 248 1.02 28.99 -17.52
N PRO A 249 0.96 28.26 -18.66
CA PRO A 249 2.10 28.14 -19.56
C PRO A 249 2.63 29.51 -19.97
N GLY A 250 3.93 29.75 -19.73
CA GLY A 250 4.55 31.07 -19.93
C GLY A 250 4.47 32.01 -18.73
N GLY A 251 3.97 31.55 -17.57
CA GLY A 251 4.24 32.13 -16.26
C GLY A 251 3.54 33.44 -15.89
N ARG A 252 3.06 34.22 -16.86
CA ARG A 252 2.46 35.54 -16.59
C ARG A 252 1.21 35.48 -15.70
N TYR A 253 0.41 34.43 -15.79
CA TYR A 253 -0.87 34.33 -15.10
C TYR A 253 -0.92 33.17 -14.10
N ALA A 254 -1.67 33.37 -13.02
CA ALA A 254 -2.03 32.31 -12.08
C ALA A 254 -3.54 32.38 -11.77
N VAL A 255 -4.19 31.23 -11.68
CA VAL A 255 -5.55 31.12 -11.14
C VAL A 255 -5.48 30.48 -9.76
N THR A 256 -6.11 31.12 -8.78
CA THR A 256 -6.14 30.64 -7.39
C THR A 256 -7.57 30.43 -6.90
N ILE A 257 -7.73 29.51 -5.95
CA ILE A 257 -8.98 29.28 -5.22
C ILE A 257 -8.73 29.68 -3.77
N HIS A 258 -9.50 30.64 -3.27
CA HIS A 258 -9.38 31.21 -1.92
C HIS A 258 -10.57 30.80 -1.04
N GLU A 259 -10.31 30.07 0.03
CA GLU A 259 -11.25 29.85 1.13
C GLU A 259 -11.28 31.08 2.03
N ARG A 260 -12.43 31.75 2.06
CA ARG A 260 -12.61 33.07 2.68
C ARG A 260 -13.08 33.03 4.13
N SER A 261 -13.35 31.85 4.67
CA SER A 261 -13.66 31.66 6.09
C SER A 261 -13.34 30.22 6.50
N LEU A 262 -12.78 30.04 7.69
CA LEU A 262 -12.42 28.71 8.21
C LEU A 262 -13.67 27.84 8.40
N SER A 263 -14.75 28.46 8.86
CA SER A 263 -16.04 27.80 9.08
C SER A 263 -16.75 27.40 7.77
N TYR A 264 -16.18 27.63 6.57
CA TYR A 264 -16.82 27.25 5.30
C TYR A 264 -17.06 25.73 5.20
N THR A 265 -16.08 24.91 5.60
CA THR A 265 -16.22 23.44 5.64
C THR A 265 -17.38 23.02 6.56
N PHE A 266 -17.52 23.71 7.69
CA PHE A 266 -18.58 23.48 8.67
C PHE A 266 -19.96 23.99 8.22
N ASP A 267 -20.05 25.09 7.44
CA ASP A 267 -21.31 25.82 7.27
C ASP A 267 -21.76 26.15 5.83
N HIS A 268 -20.88 26.04 4.83
CA HIS A 268 -21.09 26.44 3.44
C HIS A 268 -21.75 27.84 3.22
N LYS A 269 -21.57 28.81 4.12
CA LYS A 269 -22.06 30.20 3.95
C LYS A 269 -21.13 31.00 3.03
N VAL A 270 -19.85 31.09 3.37
CA VAL A 270 -18.88 32.00 2.72
C VAL A 270 -18.11 31.25 1.62
N LYS A 271 -18.77 31.01 0.47
CA LYS A 271 -18.19 30.24 -0.64
C LYS A 271 -16.77 30.70 -1.03
N PRO A 272 -15.85 29.77 -1.39
CA PRO A 272 -14.57 30.11 -1.98
C PRO A 272 -14.70 31.03 -3.19
N VAL A 273 -13.65 31.80 -3.45
CA VAL A 273 -13.59 32.73 -4.60
C VAL A 273 -12.42 32.37 -5.49
N VAL A 274 -12.60 32.51 -6.80
CA VAL A 274 -11.55 32.31 -7.80
C VAL A 274 -10.99 33.67 -8.23
N TYR A 275 -9.68 33.83 -8.18
CA TYR A 275 -8.98 35.00 -8.72
C TYR A 275 -8.08 34.60 -9.88
N LEU A 276 -8.04 35.45 -10.90
CA LEU A 276 -6.99 35.47 -11.92
C LEU A 276 -6.00 36.58 -11.56
N TYR A 277 -4.75 36.19 -11.35
CA TYR A 277 -3.61 37.08 -11.10
C TYR A 277 -2.80 37.29 -12.38
N ASP A 278 -2.43 38.54 -12.65
CA ASP A 278 -1.36 38.91 -13.58
C ASP A 278 -0.10 39.15 -12.73
N LEU A 279 0.82 38.17 -12.75
CA LEU A 279 2.01 38.13 -11.90
C LEU A 279 3.07 39.15 -12.34
N GLU A 280 3.09 39.51 -13.63
CA GLU A 280 3.98 40.53 -14.19
C GLU A 280 3.60 41.93 -13.66
N LYS A 281 2.30 42.23 -13.62
CA LYS A 281 1.78 43.49 -13.07
C LYS A 281 1.57 43.50 -11.56
N LYS A 282 1.57 42.33 -10.91
CA LYS A 282 1.08 42.10 -9.54
C LYS A 282 -0.39 42.54 -9.33
N GLU A 283 -1.21 42.42 -10.38
CA GLU A 283 -2.66 42.72 -10.36
C GLU A 283 -3.50 41.44 -10.15
N ARG A 284 -4.74 41.57 -9.63
CA ARG A 284 -5.71 40.46 -9.56
C ARG A 284 -7.14 40.91 -9.87
N LYS A 285 -7.93 40.02 -10.45
CA LYS A 285 -9.39 40.18 -10.60
C LYS A 285 -10.14 38.89 -10.25
N GLN A 286 -11.35 39.03 -9.72
CA GLN A 286 -12.22 37.88 -9.49
C GLN A 286 -12.74 37.36 -10.83
N VAL A 287 -12.74 36.04 -11.01
CA VAL A 287 -13.27 35.33 -12.18
C VAL A 287 -14.23 34.22 -11.73
N LEU A 288 -14.97 33.62 -12.66
CA LEU A 288 -15.91 32.53 -12.39
C LEU A 288 -16.90 32.83 -11.23
N ALA A 289 -17.37 34.08 -11.16
CA ALA A 289 -18.32 34.52 -10.14
C ALA A 289 -19.76 34.10 -10.52
N GLY A 290 -20.43 33.34 -9.64
CA GLY A 290 -21.84 33.00 -9.81
C GLY A 290 -22.40 32.19 -8.62
N PRO A 291 -23.71 32.26 -8.33
CA PRO A 291 -24.30 31.63 -7.14
C PRO A 291 -24.20 30.09 -7.15
N LYS A 292 -24.10 29.49 -8.35
CA LYS A 292 -23.97 28.05 -8.61
C LYS A 292 -22.57 27.62 -9.06
N LEU A 293 -21.58 28.51 -8.94
CA LEU A 293 -20.17 28.17 -9.17
C LEU A 293 -19.49 27.86 -7.82
N ASN A 294 -19.00 26.64 -7.69
CA ASN A 294 -18.15 26.14 -6.61
C ASN A 294 -16.99 25.39 -7.29
N ILE A 295 -15.96 26.15 -7.69
CA ILE A 295 -14.87 25.66 -8.53
C ILE A 295 -13.90 24.84 -7.68
N SER A 296 -13.69 23.58 -8.04
CA SER A 296 -12.78 22.67 -7.33
C SER A 296 -11.37 22.64 -7.93
N LYS A 297 -11.23 22.85 -9.25
CA LYS A 297 -9.95 22.71 -9.97
C LYS A 297 -9.90 23.49 -11.28
N VAL A 298 -8.68 23.85 -11.72
CA VAL A 298 -8.41 24.59 -12.97
C VAL A 298 -7.25 23.97 -13.76
N HIS A 299 -7.45 23.78 -15.07
CA HIS A 299 -6.51 23.22 -16.03
C HIS A 299 -6.28 24.19 -17.20
N TRP A 300 -5.05 24.68 -17.38
CA TRP A 300 -4.69 25.63 -18.44
C TRP A 300 -4.65 25.02 -19.85
N GLN A 301 -4.89 25.85 -20.87
CA GLN A 301 -4.62 25.51 -22.26
C GLN A 301 -3.12 25.62 -22.57
N PRO A 302 -2.54 24.75 -23.43
CA PRO A 302 -1.10 24.73 -23.73
C PRO A 302 -0.50 26.03 -24.28
N ASP A 303 -1.32 26.96 -24.77
CA ASP A 303 -0.93 28.27 -25.29
C ASP A 303 -1.17 29.45 -24.33
N GLY A 304 -1.67 29.18 -23.12
CA GLY A 304 -1.93 30.19 -22.07
C GLY A 304 -3.12 31.12 -22.31
N LYS A 305 -3.88 30.99 -23.41
CA LYS A 305 -4.96 31.93 -23.76
C LYS A 305 -6.30 31.64 -23.08
N GLY A 306 -6.42 30.52 -22.40
CA GLY A 306 -7.63 30.11 -21.70
C GLY A 306 -7.35 28.99 -20.71
N PHE A 307 -8.36 28.68 -19.91
CA PHE A 307 -8.34 27.53 -19.01
C PHE A 307 -9.71 26.88 -18.89
N TYR A 308 -9.70 25.59 -18.57
CA TYR A 308 -10.90 24.86 -18.18
C TYR A 308 -10.99 24.82 -16.66
N ALA A 309 -12.20 25.00 -16.12
CA ALA A 309 -12.48 24.98 -14.69
C ALA A 309 -13.57 23.96 -14.38
N ILE A 310 -13.39 23.19 -13.30
CA ILE A 310 -14.33 22.15 -12.88
C ILE A 310 -15.21 22.69 -11.77
N ASN A 311 -16.53 22.57 -11.94
CA ASN A 311 -17.56 23.09 -11.06
C ASN A 311 -18.30 21.95 -10.35
N GLN A 312 -18.39 21.99 -9.02
CA GLN A 312 -19.24 21.08 -8.24
C GLN A 312 -20.68 21.63 -8.20
N PHE A 313 -21.54 21.12 -9.07
CA PHE A 313 -22.91 21.60 -9.24
C PHE A 313 -23.93 20.80 -8.42
N THR A 314 -24.69 21.52 -7.60
CA THR A 314 -25.84 20.99 -6.83
C THR A 314 -27.09 21.83 -7.11
N SER A 315 -28.28 21.23 -7.08
CA SER A 315 -29.55 21.96 -7.12
C SER A 315 -29.83 22.71 -5.81
N HIS A 316 -29.27 22.25 -4.69
CA HIS A 316 -29.44 22.81 -3.36
C HIS A 316 -28.90 24.27 -3.25
N PRO A 317 -29.57 25.19 -2.51
CA PRO A 317 -29.20 26.61 -2.53
C PRO A 317 -27.90 26.96 -1.77
N ARG A 318 -27.53 26.20 -0.73
CA ARG A 318 -26.39 26.50 0.17
C ARG A 318 -25.32 25.42 0.14
N PHE A 319 -25.54 24.33 0.90
CA PHE A 319 -24.60 23.22 1.04
C PHE A 319 -24.32 22.53 -0.30
N VAL A 320 -23.05 22.18 -0.53
CA VAL A 320 -22.58 21.34 -1.65
C VAL A 320 -22.17 20.01 -1.04
N MET A 321 -22.96 18.94 -1.28
CA MET A 321 -22.84 17.66 -0.56
C MET A 321 -23.09 16.48 -1.50
N GLY A 322 -24.28 16.42 -2.11
CA GLY A 322 -24.50 15.70 -3.36
C GLY A 322 -24.36 16.67 -4.54
N TYR A 323 -23.63 16.28 -5.59
CA TYR A 323 -23.37 17.13 -6.76
C TYR A 323 -23.05 16.31 -8.02
N ILE A 324 -22.86 16.98 -9.15
CA ILE A 324 -22.13 16.47 -10.32
C ILE A 324 -20.98 17.43 -10.66
N GLU A 325 -19.93 16.91 -11.29
CA GLU A 325 -18.84 17.75 -11.80
C GLU A 325 -19.15 18.22 -13.23
N GLU A 326 -19.22 19.54 -13.41
CA GLU A 326 -19.38 20.19 -14.72
C GLU A 326 -18.06 20.82 -15.18
N LEU A 327 -17.94 21.04 -16.49
CA LEU A 327 -16.78 21.71 -17.08
C LEU A 327 -17.16 23.09 -17.62
N TYR A 328 -16.36 24.09 -17.28
CA TYR A 328 -16.43 25.45 -17.81
C TYR A 328 -15.13 25.79 -18.55
N HIS A 329 -15.22 26.70 -19.52
CA HIS A 329 -14.09 27.29 -20.23
C HIS A 329 -14.06 28.79 -19.96
N TYR A 330 -12.90 29.31 -19.55
CA TYR A 330 -12.62 30.73 -19.42
C TYR A 330 -11.62 31.17 -20.50
N ASP A 331 -11.97 32.21 -21.26
CA ASP A 331 -11.19 32.76 -22.35
C ASP A 331 -10.51 34.07 -21.89
N LEU A 332 -9.17 34.17 -21.89
CA LEU A 332 -8.49 35.38 -21.36
C LEU A 332 -8.61 36.60 -22.28
N GLY A 333 -8.78 36.39 -23.59
CA GLY A 333 -8.84 37.48 -24.57
C GLY A 333 -10.21 38.17 -24.63
N THR A 334 -11.28 37.42 -24.34
CA THR A 334 -12.66 37.93 -24.34
C THR A 334 -13.30 38.02 -22.95
N GLU A 335 -12.61 37.49 -21.92
CA GLU A 335 -13.11 37.31 -20.55
C GLU A 335 -14.37 36.43 -20.43
N ALA A 336 -14.75 35.75 -21.52
CA ALA A 336 -15.97 34.96 -21.61
C ALA A 336 -15.85 33.65 -20.81
N THR A 337 -16.87 33.39 -19.98
CA THR A 337 -17.06 32.12 -19.27
C THR A 337 -18.15 31.30 -19.96
N THR A 338 -17.81 30.13 -20.48
CA THR A 338 -18.74 29.26 -21.23
C THR A 338 -18.84 27.88 -20.56
N ARG A 339 -20.06 27.41 -20.26
CA ARG A 339 -20.28 26.02 -19.80
C ARG A 339 -20.07 25.08 -20.99
N VAL A 340 -19.16 24.13 -20.86
CA VAL A 340 -18.87 23.14 -21.91
C VAL A 340 -19.95 22.07 -21.90
N ASN A 341 -20.61 21.85 -23.04
CA ASN A 341 -21.58 20.77 -23.17
C ASN A 341 -20.85 19.42 -23.30
N LEU A 342 -20.93 18.60 -22.23
CA LEU A 342 -20.33 17.27 -22.16
C LEU A 342 -21.25 16.15 -22.71
N ASN A 343 -22.41 16.48 -23.29
CA ASN A 343 -23.40 15.52 -23.80
C ASN A 343 -23.70 14.37 -22.80
N SER A 344 -23.70 14.69 -21.50
CA SER A 344 -23.87 13.75 -20.39
C SER A 344 -24.50 14.46 -19.20
N GLU A 345 -25.57 13.88 -18.66
CA GLU A 345 -26.25 14.34 -17.44
C GLU A 345 -25.54 13.86 -16.15
N ARG A 346 -24.52 12.99 -16.30
CA ARG A 346 -23.74 12.41 -15.20
C ARG A 346 -22.53 13.25 -14.81
N GLY A 347 -22.06 14.14 -15.69
CA GLY A 347 -20.88 14.99 -15.47
C GLY A 347 -19.55 14.28 -15.74
N LEU A 348 -18.47 14.85 -15.20
CA LEU A 348 -17.14 14.22 -15.16
C LEU A 348 -17.12 13.03 -14.20
N ALA A 349 -16.19 12.10 -14.41
CA ALA A 349 -15.91 11.02 -13.45
C ALA A 349 -14.89 11.46 -12.38
N ASP A 350 -13.83 12.15 -12.79
CA ASP A 350 -12.74 12.50 -11.88
C ASP A 350 -11.99 13.76 -12.36
N ALA A 351 -12.07 14.83 -11.56
CA ALA A 351 -11.27 16.02 -11.72
C ALA A 351 -9.76 15.82 -11.52
N ALA A 352 -9.32 14.85 -10.71
CA ALA A 352 -7.90 14.70 -10.33
C ALA A 352 -7.04 14.18 -11.49
N GLU A 353 -7.34 12.99 -11.98
CA GLU A 353 -6.60 12.22 -12.97
C GLU A 353 -7.40 11.99 -14.27
N GLY A 354 -8.72 12.12 -14.25
CA GLY A 354 -9.62 11.88 -15.38
C GLY A 354 -9.75 12.97 -16.46
N PHE A 355 -9.02 14.10 -16.37
CA PHE A 355 -9.08 15.20 -17.35
C PHE A 355 -7.69 15.65 -17.83
N ALA A 356 -7.49 15.77 -19.14
CA ALA A 356 -6.25 16.23 -19.77
C ALA A 356 -6.51 17.14 -20.99
N VAL A 357 -5.88 18.31 -21.04
CA VAL A 357 -6.08 19.29 -22.12
C VAL A 357 -5.21 18.96 -23.33
N THR A 358 -5.70 19.23 -24.54
CA THR A 358 -4.94 19.13 -25.80
C THR A 358 -4.92 20.50 -26.52
N PRO A 359 -3.97 20.76 -27.45
CA PRO A 359 -3.93 22.04 -28.18
C PRO A 359 -5.20 22.38 -28.97
N ASP A 360 -5.99 21.37 -29.33
CA ASP A 360 -7.25 21.47 -30.07
C ASP A 360 -8.51 21.28 -29.20
N GLY A 361 -8.38 21.00 -27.90
CA GLY A 361 -9.51 20.60 -27.07
C GLY A 361 -9.10 19.91 -25.77
N PHE A 362 -9.62 18.70 -25.51
CA PHE A 362 -9.27 17.89 -24.34
C PHE A 362 -9.65 16.41 -24.49
N VAL A 363 -9.07 15.56 -23.63
CA VAL A 363 -9.47 14.17 -23.37
C VAL A 363 -10.02 14.08 -21.95
N VAL A 364 -11.11 13.33 -21.77
CA VAL A 364 -11.85 13.28 -20.51
C VAL A 364 -12.48 11.92 -20.23
N LEU A 365 -12.62 11.61 -18.94
CA LEU A 365 -13.42 10.53 -18.38
C LEU A 365 -14.75 11.11 -17.86
N LEU A 366 -15.86 10.70 -18.47
CA LEU A 366 -17.21 11.04 -18.00
C LEU A 366 -17.74 9.95 -17.06
N ALA A 367 -18.55 10.35 -16.09
CA ALA A 367 -19.21 9.44 -15.17
C ALA A 367 -20.18 8.50 -15.91
N ASP A 368 -20.09 7.19 -15.68
CA ASP A 368 -20.95 6.19 -16.32
C ASP A 368 -21.23 4.97 -15.40
N GLY A 369 -21.73 5.23 -14.20
CA GLY A 369 -21.95 4.23 -13.15
C GLY A 369 -20.64 3.63 -12.63
N VAL A 370 -20.55 2.30 -12.54
CA VAL A 370 -19.33 1.57 -12.15
C VAL A 370 -18.13 1.75 -13.11
N ARG A 371 -18.27 2.45 -14.24
CA ARG A 371 -17.22 2.67 -15.24
C ARG A 371 -17.13 4.14 -15.69
N HIS A 372 -16.12 4.42 -16.52
CA HIS A 372 -15.88 5.74 -17.10
C HIS A 372 -16.11 5.75 -18.61
N ALA A 373 -16.96 6.67 -19.07
CA ALA A 373 -17.19 6.94 -20.48
C ALA A 373 -16.09 7.87 -21.04
N SER A 374 -15.00 7.27 -21.52
CA SER A 374 -13.87 7.97 -22.14
C SER A 374 -14.26 8.71 -23.43
N ARG A 375 -13.79 9.97 -23.59
CA ARG A 375 -14.08 10.86 -24.74
C ARG A 375 -12.88 11.74 -25.11
N ARG A 376 -12.78 12.12 -26.38
CA ARG A 376 -12.02 13.30 -26.84
C ARG A 376 -13.01 14.37 -27.29
N TYR A 377 -12.70 15.63 -26.98
CA TYR A 377 -13.42 16.82 -27.42
C TYR A 377 -12.49 17.69 -28.26
N VAL A 378 -13.00 18.25 -29.36
CA VAL A 378 -12.27 19.17 -30.25
C VAL A 378 -13.04 20.50 -30.32
N ARG A 379 -12.39 21.62 -30.02
CA ARG A 379 -12.99 22.97 -30.00
C ARG A 379 -13.28 23.43 -31.43
N LYS A 380 -14.50 23.93 -31.66
CA LYS A 380 -14.99 24.53 -32.90
C LYS A 380 -15.56 25.91 -32.57
N GLY A 381 -14.70 26.93 -32.60
CA GLY A 381 -15.06 28.27 -32.09
C GLY A 381 -15.41 28.20 -30.59
N ASN A 382 -16.69 28.40 -30.27
CA ASN A 382 -17.22 28.35 -28.90
C ASN A 382 -18.01 27.06 -28.58
N ALA A 383 -17.97 26.06 -29.46
CA ALA A 383 -18.52 24.72 -29.23
C ALA A 383 -17.40 23.67 -29.15
N TRP A 384 -17.74 22.45 -28.73
CA TRP A 384 -16.84 21.30 -28.72
C TRP A 384 -17.52 20.07 -29.33
N GLU A 385 -16.86 19.44 -30.30
CA GLU A 385 -17.31 18.18 -30.91
C GLU A 385 -16.77 16.98 -30.12
N SER A 386 -17.65 16.09 -29.67
CA SER A 386 -17.31 14.93 -28.85
C SER A 386 -17.15 13.66 -29.69
N SER A 387 -16.08 12.89 -29.45
CA SER A 387 -15.86 11.55 -30.01
C SER A 387 -15.54 10.53 -28.92
N LYS A 388 -15.94 9.27 -29.11
CA LYS A 388 -15.60 8.18 -28.18
C LYS A 388 -14.13 7.80 -28.32
N LEU A 389 -13.42 7.78 -27.19
CA LEU A 389 -12.06 7.22 -27.11
C LEU A 389 -12.16 5.71 -26.89
N ALA A 390 -11.22 4.93 -27.42
CA ALA A 390 -11.06 3.51 -27.11
C ALA A 390 -9.67 3.31 -26.49
N PRO A 391 -9.51 2.59 -25.36
CA PRO A 391 -10.47 1.64 -24.78
C PRO A 391 -11.46 2.26 -23.76
N THR A 392 -12.28 1.40 -23.16
CA THR A 392 -13.53 1.76 -22.45
C THR A 392 -13.49 1.69 -20.92
N ASN A 393 -12.33 1.44 -20.30
CA ASN A 393 -12.22 1.40 -18.83
C ASN A 393 -10.93 2.05 -18.30
N LEU A 394 -10.74 3.31 -18.72
CA LEU A 394 -9.63 4.15 -18.28
C LEU A 394 -9.91 4.74 -16.90
N GLN A 395 -8.89 4.83 -16.05
CA GLN A 395 -8.99 5.41 -14.70
C GLN A 395 -8.26 6.76 -14.57
N ALA A 396 -7.33 7.05 -15.47
CA ALA A 396 -6.58 8.31 -15.55
C ALA A 396 -6.13 8.61 -16.98
N VAL A 397 -5.93 9.88 -17.30
CA VAL A 397 -5.38 10.35 -18.59
C VAL A 397 -4.41 11.53 -18.42
N ARG A 398 -3.32 11.54 -19.18
CA ARG A 398 -2.38 12.68 -19.33
C ARG A 398 -1.97 12.78 -20.80
N VAL A 399 -1.85 13.98 -21.36
CA VAL A 399 -1.44 14.18 -22.77
C VAL A 399 -0.23 15.11 -22.84
N SER A 400 0.67 14.87 -23.80
CA SER A 400 1.83 15.73 -24.08
C SER A 400 1.41 17.12 -24.55
N LYS A 401 2.31 18.10 -24.41
CA LYS A 401 2.09 19.50 -24.82
C LYS A 401 1.68 19.68 -26.29
N ASP A 402 2.08 18.75 -27.17
CA ASP A 402 1.73 18.75 -28.60
C ASP A 402 0.45 17.96 -28.94
N GLY A 403 -0.22 17.35 -27.95
CA GLY A 403 -1.45 16.60 -28.13
C GLY A 403 -1.31 15.16 -28.66
N LYS A 404 -0.08 14.66 -28.88
CA LYS A 404 0.15 13.39 -29.62
C LYS A 404 0.50 12.17 -28.77
N THR A 405 1.04 12.33 -27.58
CA THR A 405 1.35 11.22 -26.67
C THR A 405 0.35 11.21 -25.53
N LEU A 406 -0.42 10.15 -25.41
CA LEU A 406 -1.33 9.89 -24.30
C LEU A 406 -0.69 8.90 -23.33
N LEU A 407 -0.65 9.25 -22.05
CA LEU A 407 -0.53 8.29 -20.97
C LEU A 407 -1.92 8.01 -20.38
N TYR A 408 -2.18 6.75 -20.03
CA TYR A 408 -3.43 6.38 -19.38
C TYR A 408 -3.24 5.25 -18.39
N LEU A 409 -4.08 5.25 -17.35
CA LEU A 409 -4.17 4.16 -16.39
C LEU A 409 -5.25 3.19 -16.83
N GLU A 410 -4.85 1.95 -17.14
CA GLU A 410 -5.75 0.83 -17.36
C GLU A 410 -5.87 0.00 -16.08
N SER A 411 -7.10 -0.35 -15.72
CA SER A 411 -7.41 -1.24 -14.61
C SER A 411 -8.83 -1.80 -14.80
N SER A 412 -9.14 -2.89 -14.10
CA SER A 412 -10.53 -3.33 -13.85
C SER A 412 -10.60 -3.94 -12.45
N ALA A 413 -11.78 -4.27 -11.94
CA ALA A 413 -11.90 -5.04 -10.70
C ALA A 413 -11.11 -6.37 -10.76
N THR A 414 -10.87 -6.91 -11.96
CA THR A 414 -10.09 -8.13 -12.19
C THR A 414 -8.67 -7.89 -12.75
N SER A 415 -8.20 -6.63 -12.82
CA SER A 415 -6.87 -6.30 -13.35
C SER A 415 -6.21 -5.17 -12.56
N PRO A 416 -5.10 -5.45 -11.84
CA PRO A 416 -4.30 -4.46 -11.13
C PRO A 416 -3.88 -3.28 -12.02
N PRO A 417 -3.62 -2.09 -11.43
CA PRO A 417 -3.32 -0.87 -12.16
C PRO A 417 -2.09 -1.01 -13.05
N LYS A 418 -2.18 -0.53 -14.29
CA LYS A 418 -1.09 -0.55 -15.27
C LYS A 418 -1.10 0.75 -16.06
N TRP A 419 -0.03 1.53 -15.97
CA TRP A 419 0.12 2.74 -16.78
C TRP A 419 0.66 2.37 -18.16
N GLN A 420 0.07 2.95 -19.20
CA GLN A 420 0.43 2.73 -20.60
C GLN A 420 0.71 4.06 -21.28
N ARG A 421 1.66 4.07 -22.22
CA ARG A 421 1.90 5.15 -23.17
C ARG A 421 1.40 4.75 -24.55
N ALA A 422 0.86 5.70 -25.31
CA ALA A 422 0.37 5.46 -26.66
C ALA A 422 0.34 6.75 -27.49
N ASN A 423 0.24 6.60 -28.81
CA ASN A 423 0.01 7.73 -29.72
C ASN A 423 -1.50 8.04 -29.77
N LEU A 424 -1.86 9.32 -29.72
CA LEU A 424 -3.22 9.84 -29.76
C LEU A 424 -3.49 10.50 -31.13
N ASP A 425 -4.18 9.77 -31.99
CA ASP A 425 -4.49 10.13 -33.37
C ASP A 425 -6.00 10.38 -33.52
N GLY A 426 -6.41 11.65 -33.44
CA GLY A 426 -7.82 12.00 -33.26
C GLY A 426 -8.40 11.30 -32.03
N ALA A 427 -9.52 10.57 -32.20
CA ALA A 427 -10.11 9.75 -31.15
C ALA A 427 -9.53 8.31 -31.07
N SER A 428 -8.49 7.98 -31.85
CA SER A 428 -7.80 6.69 -31.79
C SER A 428 -6.62 6.71 -30.83
N ILE A 429 -6.50 5.65 -30.02
CA ILE A 429 -5.25 5.27 -29.37
C ILE A 429 -4.52 4.28 -30.29
N LYS A 430 -3.24 4.53 -30.58
CA LYS A 430 -2.39 3.71 -31.46
C LYS A 430 -1.11 3.28 -30.72
N SER A 431 -0.60 2.10 -31.05
CA SER A 431 0.66 1.55 -30.51
C SER A 431 0.80 1.64 -28.97
N PRO A 432 -0.15 1.08 -28.19
CA PRO A 432 -0.07 1.11 -26.74
C PRO A 432 1.08 0.23 -26.23
N THR A 433 1.90 0.79 -25.35
CA THR A 433 3.04 0.14 -24.70
C THR A 433 2.91 0.32 -23.19
N VAL A 434 3.23 -0.73 -22.42
CA VAL A 434 3.30 -0.64 -20.95
C VAL A 434 4.40 0.34 -20.56
N LEU A 435 4.06 1.32 -19.72
CA LEU A 435 5.00 2.29 -19.18
C LEU A 435 5.58 1.78 -17.85
N THR A 436 4.72 1.44 -16.91
CA THR A 436 5.09 0.86 -15.61
C THR A 436 3.95 0.01 -15.07
N ASP A 437 4.30 -1.06 -14.36
CA ASP A 437 3.38 -2.06 -13.84
C ASP A 437 3.91 -2.63 -12.52
N LEU A 438 3.69 -1.89 -11.42
CA LEU A 438 4.20 -2.25 -10.09
C LEU A 438 3.59 -3.56 -9.58
N GLU A 439 2.33 -3.84 -9.91
CA GLU A 439 1.57 -4.98 -9.39
C GLU A 439 1.59 -6.20 -10.32
N ALA A 440 2.67 -6.35 -11.11
CA ALA A 440 2.90 -7.49 -12.01
C ALA A 440 2.84 -8.85 -11.28
N ASP A 441 3.28 -8.92 -10.01
CA ASP A 441 3.24 -10.15 -9.22
C ASP A 441 1.82 -10.48 -8.68
N LEU A 442 0.96 -9.50 -8.41
CA LEU A 442 -0.42 -9.76 -7.99
C LEU A 442 -1.24 -10.45 -9.09
N ARG A 443 -0.89 -10.26 -10.37
CA ARG A 443 -1.50 -10.97 -11.51
C ARG A 443 -1.14 -12.46 -11.58
N LYS A 444 -0.20 -12.94 -10.76
CA LYS A 444 0.15 -14.36 -10.61
C LYS A 444 -0.68 -15.06 -9.53
N LYS A 445 -1.46 -14.31 -8.73
CA LYS A 445 -2.37 -14.82 -7.70
C LYS A 445 -3.79 -15.01 -8.28
N PRO A 446 -4.64 -15.89 -7.72
CA PRO A 446 -6.04 -15.98 -8.13
C PRO A 446 -6.76 -14.66 -7.88
N ILE A 447 -7.33 -14.07 -8.93
CA ILE A 447 -8.13 -12.85 -8.82
C ILE A 447 -9.61 -13.22 -8.91
N ALA A 448 -10.41 -12.72 -7.97
CA ALA A 448 -11.84 -13.01 -7.93
C ALA A 448 -12.55 -12.52 -9.19
N LYS A 449 -13.21 -13.45 -9.93
CA LYS A 449 -14.16 -13.10 -10.99
C LYS A 449 -15.11 -12.05 -10.43
N THR A 450 -15.24 -10.92 -11.11
CA THR A 450 -16.14 -9.84 -10.71
C THR A 450 -17.08 -9.52 -11.87
N GLU A 451 -18.35 -9.27 -11.57
CA GLU A 451 -19.36 -8.85 -12.55
C GLU A 451 -20.13 -7.63 -12.05
N VAL A 452 -20.74 -6.89 -12.97
CA VAL A 452 -21.72 -5.85 -12.64
C VAL A 452 -23.06 -6.53 -12.38
N PHE A 453 -23.65 -6.21 -11.23
CA PHE A 453 -24.97 -6.69 -10.83
C PHE A 453 -25.93 -5.49 -10.73
N ARG A 454 -27.18 -5.69 -11.13
CA ARG A 454 -28.26 -4.70 -11.00
C ARG A 454 -29.50 -5.33 -10.41
N TRP A 455 -30.23 -4.55 -9.63
CA TRP A 455 -31.46 -4.96 -8.95
C TRP A 455 -32.38 -3.76 -8.74
N LYS A 456 -33.65 -4.01 -8.43
CA LYS A 456 -34.59 -2.96 -8.01
C LYS A 456 -34.32 -2.58 -6.55
N GLY A 457 -33.97 -1.32 -6.32
CA GLY A 457 -33.66 -0.77 -5.00
C GLY A 457 -34.87 -0.13 -4.32
N ALA A 458 -34.60 0.87 -3.49
CA ALA A 458 -35.59 1.79 -3.00
C ALA A 458 -36.30 2.52 -4.16
N LEU A 459 -37.52 2.99 -3.93
CA LEU A 459 -38.36 3.69 -4.93
C LEU A 459 -38.68 2.91 -6.23
N ASP A 460 -38.24 1.64 -6.33
CA ASP A 460 -38.19 0.85 -7.57
C ASP A 460 -37.27 1.45 -8.67
N ASP A 461 -36.33 2.32 -8.31
CA ASP A 461 -35.24 2.71 -9.21
C ASP A 461 -34.22 1.53 -9.35
N GLU A 462 -33.47 1.47 -10.46
CA GLU A 462 -32.44 0.42 -10.68
C GLU A 462 -31.13 0.80 -9.97
N VAL A 463 -30.68 -0.05 -9.05
CA VAL A 463 -29.40 0.08 -8.34
C VAL A 463 -28.34 -0.78 -9.03
N GLU A 464 -27.13 -0.26 -9.11
CA GLU A 464 -25.95 -0.96 -9.66
C GLU A 464 -24.96 -1.33 -8.56
N GLY A 465 -24.19 -2.38 -8.77
CA GLY A 465 -23.11 -2.78 -7.88
C GLY A 465 -22.20 -3.82 -8.51
N LEU A 466 -21.19 -4.25 -7.76
CA LEU A 466 -20.19 -5.21 -8.22
C LEU A 466 -20.22 -6.45 -7.33
N VAL A 467 -20.30 -7.62 -7.95
CA VAL A 467 -20.30 -8.93 -7.26
C VAL A 467 -19.02 -9.66 -7.61
N SER A 468 -18.15 -9.85 -6.62
CA SER A 468 -16.96 -10.70 -6.71
C SER A 468 -17.24 -12.09 -6.17
N TYR A 469 -16.74 -13.11 -6.86
CA TYR A 469 -17.00 -14.53 -6.58
C TYR A 469 -15.92 -15.15 -5.67
N PRO A 470 -16.25 -16.20 -4.90
CA PRO A 470 -15.28 -17.10 -4.29
C PRO A 470 -14.19 -17.54 -5.27
N HIS A 471 -12.94 -17.66 -4.81
CA HIS A 471 -11.85 -18.19 -5.65
C HIS A 471 -12.06 -19.67 -6.00
N ASP A 472 -12.77 -20.42 -5.15
CA ASP A 472 -13.16 -21.82 -5.36
C ASP A 472 -14.60 -21.98 -5.86
N TYR A 473 -15.15 -20.99 -6.58
CA TYR A 473 -16.55 -21.01 -7.01
C TYR A 473 -16.89 -22.22 -7.89
N GLN A 474 -17.95 -22.93 -7.50
CA GLN A 474 -18.53 -24.10 -8.15
C GLN A 474 -20.04 -23.90 -8.22
N GLU A 475 -20.63 -24.18 -9.38
CA GLU A 475 -22.06 -24.06 -9.60
C GLU A 475 -22.86 -25.06 -8.73
N GLY A 476 -24.03 -24.64 -8.23
CA GLY A 476 -24.87 -25.43 -7.32
C GLY A 476 -24.40 -25.51 -5.86
N LYS A 477 -23.16 -25.10 -5.54
CA LYS A 477 -22.68 -24.97 -4.15
C LYS A 477 -23.09 -23.61 -3.57
N LYS A 478 -23.41 -23.61 -2.27
CA LYS A 478 -23.73 -22.40 -1.50
C LYS A 478 -22.51 -21.85 -0.77
N TYR A 479 -22.39 -20.53 -0.75
CA TYR A 479 -21.24 -19.80 -0.21
C TYR A 479 -21.70 -18.65 0.71
N PRO A 480 -20.92 -18.26 1.73
CA PRO A 480 -21.13 -17.02 2.48
C PRO A 480 -21.19 -15.78 1.58
N LEU A 481 -21.88 -14.74 2.04
CA LEU A 481 -21.87 -13.40 1.46
C LEU A 481 -21.28 -12.41 2.47
N ILE A 482 -20.43 -11.50 2.01
CA ILE A 482 -20.08 -10.28 2.74
C ILE A 482 -20.45 -9.09 1.87
N VAL A 483 -21.23 -8.15 2.42
CA VAL A 483 -21.47 -6.86 1.76
C VAL A 483 -20.41 -5.89 2.23
N LEU A 484 -19.58 -5.39 1.31
CA LEU A 484 -18.63 -4.31 1.57
C LEU A 484 -19.23 -3.01 1.04
N ILE A 485 -19.51 -2.07 1.94
CA ILE A 485 -20.24 -0.83 1.65
C ILE A 485 -19.23 0.33 1.62
N HIS A 486 -19.20 1.10 0.53
CA HIS A 486 -18.28 2.22 0.38
C HIS A 486 -18.60 3.41 1.30
N GLY A 487 -17.57 4.22 1.61
CA GLY A 487 -17.70 5.53 2.27
C GLY A 487 -18.40 6.58 1.39
N GLY A 488 -18.53 7.83 1.85
CA GLY A 488 -19.25 8.88 1.10
C GLY A 488 -20.16 9.73 2.00
N PRO A 489 -21.47 9.85 1.71
CA PRO A 489 -22.25 9.01 0.79
C PRO A 489 -22.03 9.35 -0.69
N HIS A 490 -21.54 10.55 -1.01
CA HIS A 490 -21.17 10.95 -2.37
C HIS A 490 -19.82 10.35 -2.81
N TRP A 491 -19.81 9.03 -3.04
CA TRP A 491 -18.72 8.26 -3.64
C TRP A 491 -19.33 7.01 -4.32
N ALA A 492 -18.53 6.17 -4.99
CA ALA A 492 -19.00 4.89 -5.55
C ALA A 492 -17.90 3.82 -5.60
N ASP A 493 -18.31 2.56 -5.59
CA ASP A 493 -17.50 1.40 -5.95
C ASP A 493 -17.45 1.23 -7.47
N PHE A 494 -16.23 1.17 -8.02
CA PHE A 494 -15.99 1.08 -9.45
C PHE A 494 -15.42 -0.27 -9.90
N ASP A 495 -15.56 -0.55 -11.19
CA ASP A 495 -14.85 -1.61 -11.91
C ASP A 495 -13.40 -1.17 -12.18
N HIS A 496 -12.66 -0.86 -11.12
CA HIS A 496 -11.21 -0.76 -11.11
C HIS A 496 -10.64 -1.58 -9.97
N TRP A 497 -9.32 -1.72 -9.93
CA TRP A 497 -8.64 -2.40 -8.84
C TRP A 497 -8.76 -1.57 -7.56
N ASP A 498 -9.54 -2.07 -6.60
CA ASP A 498 -9.57 -1.54 -5.23
C ASP A 498 -9.37 -2.71 -4.26
N GLU A 499 -8.10 -2.99 -3.97
CA GLU A 499 -7.66 -4.01 -3.02
C GLU A 499 -6.76 -3.32 -2.00
N ARG A 500 -7.33 -2.90 -0.87
CA ARG A 500 -6.65 -2.04 0.13
C ARG A 500 -7.03 -2.44 1.55
N TRP A 501 -6.26 -1.96 2.53
CA TRP A 501 -6.48 -2.23 3.96
C TRP A 501 -7.92 -1.96 4.45
N ALA A 502 -8.64 -1.01 3.83
CA ALA A 502 -10.03 -0.73 4.15
C ALA A 502 -11.02 -1.80 3.63
N TYR A 503 -10.75 -2.41 2.47
CA TYR A 503 -11.63 -3.34 1.76
C TYR A 503 -10.81 -4.52 1.17
N VAL A 504 -10.76 -5.62 1.91
CA VAL A 504 -9.86 -6.77 1.66
C VAL A 504 -10.52 -7.90 0.86
N ARG A 505 -11.11 -7.51 -0.27
CA ARG A 505 -11.96 -8.32 -1.15
C ARG A 505 -11.35 -9.68 -1.53
N ASN A 506 -10.15 -9.75 -2.10
CA ASN A 506 -9.54 -11.03 -2.52
C ASN A 506 -9.18 -11.92 -1.32
N LEU A 507 -8.82 -11.34 -0.16
CA LEU A 507 -8.56 -12.09 1.09
C LEU A 507 -9.83 -12.73 1.68
N LEU A 508 -11.01 -12.21 1.32
CA LEU A 508 -12.32 -12.78 1.67
C LEU A 508 -12.85 -13.73 0.58
N CYS A 509 -12.62 -13.45 -0.70
CA CYS A 509 -12.91 -14.38 -1.80
C CYS A 509 -12.09 -15.68 -1.68
N ALA A 510 -10.85 -15.58 -1.20
CA ALA A 510 -9.99 -16.73 -0.86
C ALA A 510 -10.50 -17.56 0.35
N ARG A 511 -11.40 -17.01 1.17
CA ARG A 511 -12.10 -17.71 2.26
C ARG A 511 -13.43 -18.33 1.81
N GLY A 512 -13.76 -18.22 0.52
CA GLY A 512 -15.00 -18.75 -0.04
C GLY A 512 -16.20 -17.80 0.08
N ALA A 513 -16.01 -16.50 0.32
CA ALA A 513 -17.14 -15.55 0.31
C ALA A 513 -17.42 -14.97 -1.09
N PHE A 514 -18.70 -14.79 -1.41
CA PHE A 514 -19.11 -13.74 -2.35
C PHE A 514 -18.95 -12.37 -1.68
N ILE A 515 -18.56 -11.37 -2.47
CA ILE A 515 -18.50 -9.97 -2.05
C ILE A 515 -19.50 -9.16 -2.88
N LEU A 516 -20.44 -8.47 -2.22
CA LEU A 516 -21.30 -7.47 -2.85
C LEU A 516 -20.79 -6.07 -2.50
N ARG A 517 -20.57 -5.22 -3.52
CA ARG A 517 -20.22 -3.80 -3.40
C ARG A 517 -21.32 -2.94 -4.05
N PRO A 518 -22.27 -2.39 -3.27
CA PRO A 518 -23.46 -1.72 -3.82
C PRO A 518 -23.29 -0.20 -3.95
N ASN A 519 -23.67 0.36 -5.10
CA ASN A 519 -23.75 1.81 -5.33
C ASN A 519 -25.17 2.31 -5.09
N TYR A 520 -25.45 2.60 -3.83
CA TYR A 520 -26.75 3.00 -3.31
C TYR A 520 -27.20 4.41 -3.76
N HIS A 521 -28.45 4.75 -3.50
CA HIS A 521 -28.98 6.11 -3.69
C HIS A 521 -28.07 7.15 -3.01
N GLY A 522 -27.62 8.15 -3.76
CA GLY A 522 -26.65 9.16 -3.29
C GLY A 522 -25.21 8.94 -3.74
N SER A 523 -24.85 7.72 -4.19
CA SER A 523 -23.53 7.44 -4.76
C SER A 523 -23.20 8.36 -5.95
N SER A 524 -21.92 8.64 -6.16
CA SER A 524 -21.45 9.43 -7.32
C SER A 524 -21.63 8.66 -8.65
N HIS A 525 -21.46 9.34 -9.78
CA HIS A 525 -21.51 8.84 -11.16
C HIS A 525 -22.87 8.44 -11.76
N TYR A 526 -23.97 8.44 -10.99
CA TYR A 526 -25.32 8.15 -11.53
C TYR A 526 -26.11 9.40 -11.95
N GLY A 527 -25.52 10.59 -11.79
CA GLY A 527 -26.10 11.88 -12.16
C GLY A 527 -26.84 12.57 -11.01
N LEU A 528 -27.21 13.84 -11.22
CA LEU A 528 -27.59 14.74 -10.12
C LEU A 528 -28.81 14.25 -9.31
N LYS A 529 -29.89 13.82 -9.98
CA LYS A 529 -31.09 13.26 -9.32
C LYS A 529 -30.73 12.10 -8.37
N TRP A 530 -29.76 11.27 -8.75
CA TRP A 530 -29.31 10.16 -7.91
C TRP A 530 -28.47 10.64 -6.74
N SER A 531 -27.47 11.50 -7.00
CA SER A 531 -26.59 12.02 -5.93
C SER A 531 -27.35 12.82 -4.87
N GLU A 532 -28.40 13.54 -5.24
CA GLU A 532 -29.20 14.36 -4.32
C GLU A 532 -30.39 13.60 -3.73
N SER A 533 -30.63 12.36 -4.16
CA SER A 533 -31.82 11.56 -3.76
C SER A 533 -31.95 11.34 -2.25
N ILE A 534 -30.84 11.34 -1.52
CA ILE A 534 -30.77 11.14 -0.06
C ILE A 534 -30.80 12.44 0.76
N ALA A 535 -30.89 13.62 0.13
CA ALA A 535 -31.15 14.86 0.85
C ALA A 535 -32.52 14.78 1.56
N GLY A 536 -32.54 15.04 2.87
CA GLY A 536 -33.69 14.77 3.75
C GLY A 536 -34.13 13.31 3.85
N ARG A 537 -33.37 12.35 3.28
CA ARG A 537 -33.74 10.92 3.14
C ARG A 537 -32.53 9.99 3.32
N TYR A 538 -31.60 10.35 4.20
CA TYR A 538 -30.27 9.74 4.33
C TYR A 538 -30.24 8.19 4.33
N TYR A 539 -31.23 7.51 4.92
CA TYR A 539 -31.25 6.04 5.02
C TYR A 539 -31.94 5.29 3.86
N LEU A 540 -32.27 5.95 2.74
CA LEU A 540 -32.70 5.29 1.50
C LEU A 540 -31.74 4.15 1.05
N PRO A 541 -30.39 4.27 1.18
CA PRO A 541 -29.42 3.22 0.91
C PRO A 541 -29.64 1.90 1.66
N VAL A 542 -30.26 1.94 2.83
CA VAL A 542 -30.49 0.72 3.63
C VAL A 542 -31.46 -0.21 2.93
N GLU A 543 -32.47 0.34 2.24
CA GLU A 543 -33.40 -0.44 1.43
C GLU A 543 -32.76 -0.93 0.11
N ASP A 544 -31.89 -0.13 -0.52
CA ASP A 544 -31.10 -0.55 -1.68
C ASP A 544 -30.23 -1.77 -1.36
N ILE A 545 -29.49 -1.70 -0.25
CA ILE A 545 -28.56 -2.74 0.18
C ILE A 545 -29.31 -4.00 0.62
N GLU A 546 -30.41 -3.84 1.37
CA GLU A 546 -31.28 -4.97 1.73
C GLU A 546 -31.85 -5.69 0.51
N LYS A 547 -32.40 -4.95 -0.47
CA LYS A 547 -32.92 -5.55 -1.71
C LYS A 547 -31.81 -6.16 -2.57
N GLY A 548 -30.59 -5.60 -2.55
CA GLY A 548 -29.42 -6.17 -3.22
C GLY A 548 -28.97 -7.50 -2.64
N ILE A 549 -28.97 -7.61 -1.30
CA ILE A 549 -28.76 -8.87 -0.59
C ILE A 549 -29.84 -9.88 -0.99
N ASP A 550 -31.13 -9.49 -0.91
CA ASP A 550 -32.25 -10.39 -1.19
C ASP A 550 -32.24 -10.88 -2.66
N ALA A 551 -31.96 -10.00 -3.62
CA ALA A 551 -31.87 -10.30 -5.05
C ALA A 551 -30.64 -11.16 -5.42
N LEU A 552 -29.47 -10.89 -4.83
CA LEU A 552 -28.28 -11.74 -5.01
C LEU A 552 -28.53 -13.14 -4.40
N THR A 553 -29.17 -13.17 -3.24
CA THR A 553 -29.55 -14.42 -2.55
C THR A 553 -30.57 -15.24 -3.35
N ALA A 554 -31.49 -14.59 -4.07
CA ALA A 554 -32.49 -15.27 -4.91
C ALA A 554 -31.87 -16.13 -6.04
N ARG A 555 -30.61 -15.87 -6.43
CA ARG A 555 -29.85 -16.71 -7.38
C ARG A 555 -29.51 -18.11 -6.84
N GLY A 556 -29.78 -18.40 -5.57
CA GLY A 556 -29.63 -19.74 -4.97
C GLY A 556 -28.23 -20.09 -4.44
N ASN A 557 -27.17 -19.43 -4.92
CA ASN A 557 -25.77 -19.76 -4.58
C ASN A 557 -25.26 -19.14 -3.26
N ILE A 558 -26.10 -18.40 -2.53
CA ILE A 558 -25.76 -17.78 -1.24
C ILE A 558 -26.30 -18.64 -0.09
N ASP A 559 -25.47 -18.84 0.94
CA ASP A 559 -25.90 -19.38 2.23
C ASP A 559 -26.58 -18.28 3.06
N LYS A 560 -27.91 -18.34 3.16
CA LYS A 560 -28.73 -17.41 3.95
C LYS A 560 -28.36 -17.37 5.44
N GLY A 561 -27.71 -18.42 5.96
CA GLY A 561 -27.22 -18.48 7.33
C GLY A 561 -25.83 -17.89 7.53
N LYS A 562 -25.21 -17.31 6.48
CA LYS A 562 -23.85 -16.75 6.50
C LYS A 562 -23.77 -15.47 5.68
N ILE A 563 -24.40 -14.41 6.17
CA ILE A 563 -24.31 -13.06 5.60
C ILE A 563 -23.60 -12.13 6.60
N GLY A 564 -22.50 -11.52 6.17
CA GLY A 564 -21.75 -10.52 6.91
C GLY A 564 -21.80 -9.13 6.27
N LEU A 565 -21.45 -8.11 7.04
CA LEU A 565 -21.35 -6.71 6.60
C LEU A 565 -19.96 -6.14 6.90
N GLY A 566 -19.48 -5.23 6.06
CA GLY A 566 -18.24 -4.49 6.25
C GLY A 566 -18.33 -3.09 5.65
N GLY A 567 -17.72 -2.09 6.29
CA GLY A 567 -17.67 -0.74 5.73
C GLY A 567 -16.72 0.20 6.46
N TRP A 568 -16.32 1.27 5.79
CA TRP A 568 -15.57 2.39 6.36
C TRP A 568 -16.32 3.70 6.13
N SER A 569 -16.22 4.68 7.04
CA SER A 569 -16.89 5.98 6.92
C SER A 569 -18.42 5.82 6.79
N ASN A 570 -19.05 6.46 5.79
CA ASN A 570 -20.48 6.27 5.48
C ASN A 570 -20.92 4.80 5.38
N GLY A 571 -20.06 3.91 4.85
CA GLY A 571 -20.35 2.48 4.78
C GLY A 571 -20.41 1.80 6.15
N ALA A 572 -19.68 2.32 7.14
CA ALA A 572 -19.80 1.92 8.53
C ALA A 572 -21.09 2.48 9.18
N ILE A 573 -21.50 3.72 8.87
CA ILE A 573 -22.80 4.27 9.32
C ILE A 573 -23.95 3.39 8.81
N LEU A 574 -23.94 3.02 7.53
CA LEU A 574 -24.93 2.14 6.92
C LEU A 574 -24.85 0.71 7.49
N THR A 575 -23.65 0.18 7.77
CA THR A 575 -23.47 -1.09 8.49
C THR A 575 -24.15 -1.06 9.87
N MET A 576 -23.94 0.00 10.66
CA MET A 576 -24.54 0.17 11.98
C MET A 576 -26.07 0.36 11.93
N ALA A 577 -26.63 0.87 10.82
CA ALA A 577 -28.06 0.94 10.58
C ALA A 577 -28.68 -0.39 10.11
N LEU A 578 -27.96 -1.20 9.32
CA LEU A 578 -28.44 -2.51 8.85
C LEU A 578 -28.60 -3.52 10.00
N ILE A 579 -27.63 -3.57 10.93
CA ILE A 579 -27.64 -4.54 12.05
C ILE A 579 -28.75 -4.30 13.10
N THR A 580 -29.44 -3.16 13.07
CA THR A 580 -30.63 -2.93 13.92
C THR A 580 -31.92 -3.46 13.29
N ARG A 581 -31.92 -3.68 11.98
CA ARG A 581 -33.09 -4.08 11.19
C ARG A 581 -33.12 -5.57 10.89
N ARG A 582 -31.97 -6.16 10.57
CA ARG A 582 -31.81 -7.61 10.27
C ARG A 582 -30.63 -8.18 11.06
N HIS A 583 -30.68 -9.48 11.37
CA HIS A 583 -29.56 -10.18 11.99
C HIS A 583 -28.60 -10.70 10.91
N TYR A 584 -27.35 -10.24 11.00
CA TYR A 584 -26.21 -10.71 10.22
C TYR A 584 -25.23 -11.49 11.12
N GLN A 585 -24.46 -12.41 10.57
CA GLN A 585 -23.54 -13.26 11.35
C GLN A 585 -22.29 -12.54 11.83
N ALA A 586 -21.85 -11.50 11.12
CA ALA A 586 -20.72 -10.66 11.50
C ALA A 586 -20.84 -9.25 10.89
N ALA A 587 -20.38 -8.23 11.61
CA ALA A 587 -20.24 -6.87 11.09
C ALA A 587 -18.84 -6.30 11.39
N SER A 588 -18.25 -5.58 10.43
CA SER A 588 -17.02 -4.78 10.57
C SER A 588 -17.33 -3.32 10.23
N ALA A 589 -17.14 -2.40 11.18
CA ALA A 589 -17.47 -0.98 11.00
C ALA A 589 -16.29 -0.10 11.43
N GLY A 590 -15.67 0.57 10.46
CA GLY A 590 -14.54 1.48 10.70
C GLY A 590 -14.88 2.95 10.48
N ALA A 591 -14.44 3.84 11.38
CA ALA A 591 -14.73 5.28 11.34
C ALA A 591 -16.22 5.60 11.10
N GLY A 592 -17.10 4.91 11.84
CA GLY A 592 -18.56 4.95 11.64
C GLY A 592 -19.31 5.73 12.72
N GLY A 593 -20.26 6.56 12.30
CA GLY A 593 -21.24 7.26 13.13
C GLY A 593 -22.50 6.42 13.43
N SER A 594 -23.25 6.82 14.46
CA SER A 594 -24.57 6.24 14.78
C SER A 594 -25.51 7.13 15.61
N GLU A 595 -25.13 8.38 15.84
CA GLU A 595 -25.93 9.37 16.56
C GLU A 595 -25.64 10.74 15.94
N TRP A 596 -26.68 11.41 15.45
CA TRP A 596 -26.57 12.58 14.56
C TRP A 596 -26.43 13.89 15.32
N SER A 597 -26.91 13.94 16.56
CA SER A 597 -26.88 15.14 17.40
C SER A 597 -25.45 15.46 17.83
N ALA A 598 -24.69 14.42 18.15
CA ALA A 598 -23.24 14.45 18.28
C ALA A 598 -22.60 14.84 16.94
N ASP A 599 -22.80 14.06 15.88
CA ASP A 599 -22.16 14.24 14.55
C ASP A 599 -22.20 15.69 14.06
N TRP A 600 -23.38 16.30 14.11
CA TRP A 600 -23.66 17.70 13.75
C TRP A 600 -22.74 18.72 14.44
N GLY A 601 -22.36 18.48 15.71
CA GLY A 601 -21.61 19.42 16.55
C GLY A 601 -20.15 19.03 16.85
N VAL A 602 -19.64 17.98 16.22
CA VAL A 602 -18.29 17.42 16.52
C VAL A 602 -17.47 17.07 15.27
N CYS A 603 -18.12 16.78 14.15
CA CYS A 603 -17.45 16.58 12.86
C CYS A 603 -17.11 17.94 12.24
N ASP A 604 -15.93 18.07 11.62
CA ASP A 604 -15.47 19.30 10.94
C ASP A 604 -16.51 19.86 9.93
N PHE A 605 -17.28 18.97 9.29
CA PHE A 605 -18.35 19.29 8.34
C PHE A 605 -19.75 18.88 8.85
N GLY A 606 -19.89 18.55 10.13
CA GLY A 606 -21.09 17.94 10.72
C GLY A 606 -22.38 18.73 10.49
N MET A 607 -22.35 20.05 10.68
CA MET A 607 -23.53 20.90 10.45
C MET A 607 -23.90 20.97 8.97
N SER A 608 -22.95 21.22 8.06
CA SER A 608 -23.22 21.31 6.62
C SER A 608 -23.71 19.99 6.02
N PHE A 609 -23.22 18.86 6.56
CA PHE A 609 -23.64 17.50 6.22
C PHE A 609 -25.03 17.19 6.76
N SER A 610 -25.23 17.26 8.07
CA SER A 610 -26.51 16.88 8.70
C SER A 610 -27.66 17.81 8.27
N ASN A 611 -27.43 19.12 8.16
CA ASN A 611 -28.47 20.05 7.66
C ASN A 611 -28.84 19.80 6.19
N TYR A 612 -28.02 19.10 5.39
CA TYR A 612 -28.34 18.69 4.02
C TYR A 612 -29.02 17.30 3.97
N TYR A 613 -28.46 16.31 4.64
CA TYR A 613 -28.94 14.92 4.58
C TYR A 613 -30.15 14.63 5.47
N LEU A 614 -30.35 15.39 6.55
CA LEU A 614 -31.56 15.36 7.39
C LEU A 614 -32.49 16.55 7.09
N GLY A 615 -31.95 17.69 6.64
CA GLY A 615 -32.74 18.86 6.18
C GLY A 615 -33.05 19.92 7.24
N LYS A 616 -32.62 19.70 8.50
CA LYS A 616 -32.76 20.61 9.65
C LYS A 616 -31.60 20.38 10.63
N SER A 617 -31.43 21.26 11.62
CA SER A 617 -30.51 21.11 12.75
C SER A 617 -31.15 20.34 13.95
N PRO A 618 -30.36 19.87 14.94
CA PRO A 618 -30.90 19.08 16.07
C PRO A 618 -31.74 19.90 17.06
N PHE A 619 -31.67 21.23 17.01
CA PHE A 619 -32.52 22.12 17.83
C PHE A 619 -33.77 22.60 17.08
N GLU A 620 -33.79 22.54 15.74
CA GLU A 620 -34.99 22.77 14.93
C GLU A 620 -35.93 21.56 14.93
N ASP A 621 -35.38 20.34 15.05
CA ASP A 621 -36.16 19.09 15.11
C ASP A 621 -35.41 17.96 15.84
N PRO A 622 -35.44 17.94 17.19
CA PRO A 622 -34.77 16.91 17.99
C PRO A 622 -35.30 15.49 17.71
N GLU A 623 -36.58 15.35 17.35
CA GLU A 623 -37.22 14.05 17.10
C GLU A 623 -36.80 13.47 15.74
N LEU A 624 -36.60 14.30 14.71
CA LEU A 624 -35.98 13.90 13.44
C LEU A 624 -34.60 13.27 13.69
N TYR A 625 -33.78 13.87 14.54
CA TYR A 625 -32.44 13.37 14.89
C TYR A 625 -32.52 12.05 15.66
N ARG A 626 -33.33 12.01 16.72
CA ARG A 626 -33.55 10.81 17.55
C ARG A 626 -34.11 9.64 16.73
N LYS A 627 -34.98 9.90 15.75
CA LYS A 627 -35.56 8.90 14.84
C LYS A 627 -34.56 8.38 13.80
N ASN A 628 -33.60 9.19 13.37
CA ASN A 628 -32.59 8.79 12.39
C ASN A 628 -31.34 8.16 13.03
N ALA A 629 -31.05 8.39 14.32
CA ALA A 629 -29.88 7.85 14.99
C ALA A 629 -30.00 6.33 15.30
N PRO A 630 -29.23 5.43 14.65
CA PRO A 630 -29.34 3.98 14.88
C PRO A 630 -29.01 3.54 16.32
N PHE A 631 -28.30 4.40 17.07
CA PHE A 631 -27.97 4.19 18.49
C PHE A 631 -29.19 3.82 19.35
N TYR A 632 -30.34 4.47 19.16
CA TYR A 632 -31.55 4.18 19.94
C TYR A 632 -32.17 2.81 19.63
N ASP A 633 -31.80 2.23 18.49
CA ASP A 633 -32.26 0.93 18.03
C ASP A 633 -31.27 -0.22 18.34
N PHE A 634 -30.10 0.07 18.93
CA PHE A 634 -29.12 -0.94 19.36
C PHE A 634 -29.68 -2.04 20.29
N PRO A 635 -30.72 -1.85 21.12
CA PRO A 635 -31.37 -2.96 21.84
C PRO A 635 -31.89 -4.11 20.95
N LYS A 636 -32.10 -3.87 19.64
CA LYS A 636 -32.49 -4.85 18.62
C LYS A 636 -31.31 -5.68 18.09
N VAL A 637 -30.08 -5.17 18.15
CA VAL A 637 -28.88 -5.79 17.56
C VAL A 637 -28.58 -7.16 18.18
N ARG A 638 -28.26 -8.15 17.33
CA ARG A 638 -27.77 -9.49 17.71
C ARG A 638 -26.52 -9.89 16.91
N THR A 639 -25.94 -8.98 16.14
CA THR A 639 -24.82 -9.23 15.24
C THR A 639 -23.48 -8.99 15.94
N PRO A 640 -22.57 -9.98 15.98
CA PRO A 640 -21.21 -9.78 16.46
C PRO A 640 -20.50 -8.68 15.65
N THR A 641 -20.12 -7.59 16.31
CA THR A 641 -19.62 -6.37 15.65
C THR A 641 -18.21 -6.01 16.09
N ILE A 642 -17.30 -5.82 15.13
CA ILE A 642 -15.97 -5.24 15.37
C ILE A 642 -15.91 -3.80 14.87
N LEU A 643 -15.32 -2.93 15.70
CA LEU A 643 -15.20 -1.49 15.49
C LEU A 643 -13.73 -1.10 15.33
N PHE A 644 -13.45 -0.18 14.41
CA PHE A 644 -12.11 0.33 14.11
C PHE A 644 -12.12 1.86 14.05
N HIS A 645 -11.15 2.55 14.66
CA HIS A 645 -11.14 4.02 14.66
C HIS A 645 -9.72 4.59 14.91
N GLY A 646 -9.38 5.74 14.30
CA GLY A 646 -8.16 6.51 14.60
C GLY A 646 -8.45 7.66 15.57
N ASP A 647 -7.64 7.84 16.61
CA ASP A 647 -7.93 8.80 17.70
C ASP A 647 -7.89 10.30 17.29
N GLN A 648 -7.40 10.61 16.08
CA GLN A 648 -7.39 11.93 15.46
C GLN A 648 -8.29 11.99 14.20
N ASP A 649 -9.31 11.13 14.13
CA ASP A 649 -10.40 11.29 13.17
C ASP A 649 -11.27 12.49 13.56
N PHE A 650 -11.45 13.44 12.64
CA PHE A 650 -12.33 14.61 12.76
C PHE A 650 -13.48 14.60 11.73
N ALA A 651 -13.45 13.66 10.77
CA ALA A 651 -14.47 13.51 9.72
C ALA A 651 -15.65 12.63 10.20
N VAL A 652 -15.40 11.68 11.10
CA VAL A 652 -16.43 10.97 11.88
C VAL A 652 -15.82 10.67 13.25
N PRO A 653 -15.80 11.59 14.24
CA PRO A 653 -14.82 11.49 15.32
C PRO A 653 -15.01 10.34 16.33
N THR A 654 -13.92 10.00 17.01
CA THR A 654 -13.74 8.74 17.78
C THR A 654 -14.80 8.43 18.84
N HIS A 655 -15.50 9.43 19.40
CA HIS A 655 -16.58 9.18 20.37
C HIS A 655 -17.73 8.34 19.76
N HIS A 656 -17.96 8.36 18.45
CA HIS A 656 -19.00 7.55 17.83
C HIS A 656 -18.77 6.05 18.04
N SER A 657 -17.55 5.56 17.82
CA SER A 657 -17.22 4.16 18.11
C SER A 657 -17.15 3.86 19.62
N TRP A 658 -16.92 4.84 20.48
CA TRP A 658 -17.12 4.68 21.93
C TRP A 658 -18.60 4.52 22.30
N TYR A 659 -19.52 5.32 21.74
CA TYR A 659 -20.96 5.15 21.94
C TYR A 659 -21.42 3.75 21.51
N GLN A 660 -20.99 3.31 20.32
CA GLN A 660 -21.31 1.99 19.77
C GLN A 660 -20.75 0.86 20.64
N PHE A 661 -19.46 0.93 20.99
CA PHE A 661 -18.82 -0.08 21.83
C PHE A 661 -19.50 -0.18 23.19
N ARG A 662 -19.71 0.94 23.90
CA ARG A 662 -20.32 0.96 25.24
C ARG A 662 -21.75 0.44 25.20
N ALA A 663 -22.59 0.91 24.27
CA ALA A 663 -23.99 0.48 24.18
C ALA A 663 -24.12 -1.01 23.84
N LEU A 664 -23.40 -1.52 22.85
CA LEU A 664 -23.43 -2.95 22.51
C LEU A 664 -22.85 -3.82 23.63
N ARG A 665 -21.82 -3.33 24.36
CA ARG A 665 -21.19 -4.06 25.47
C ARG A 665 -22.10 -4.15 26.68
N GLU A 666 -22.78 -3.05 27.03
CA GLU A 666 -23.77 -2.97 28.11
C GLU A 666 -24.99 -3.86 27.81
N LEU A 667 -25.49 -3.82 26.57
CA LEU A 667 -26.61 -4.65 26.14
C LEU A 667 -26.29 -6.16 26.17
N GLY A 668 -25.03 -6.54 25.95
CA GLY A 668 -24.53 -7.91 26.12
C GLY A 668 -25.10 -8.98 25.17
N LYS A 669 -25.86 -8.58 24.13
CA LYS A 669 -26.66 -9.50 23.29
C LYS A 669 -25.91 -10.12 22.11
N ALA A 670 -24.66 -9.71 21.90
CA ALA A 670 -23.71 -10.24 20.94
C ALA A 670 -22.28 -9.83 21.35
N ASP A 671 -21.27 -10.56 20.88
CA ASP A 671 -19.87 -10.14 21.08
C ASP A 671 -19.60 -8.81 20.36
N VAL A 672 -19.01 -7.85 21.07
CA VAL A 672 -18.52 -6.58 20.49
C VAL A 672 -17.05 -6.36 20.84
N ARG A 673 -16.29 -5.81 19.89
CA ARG A 673 -14.88 -5.46 20.07
C ARG A 673 -14.57 -4.12 19.41
N PHE A 674 -13.67 -3.35 20.01
CA PHE A 674 -13.22 -2.06 19.48
C PHE A 674 -11.69 -2.00 19.45
N LEU A 675 -11.12 -1.52 18.35
CA LEU A 675 -9.71 -1.19 18.19
C LEU A 675 -9.58 0.30 17.88
N LEU A 676 -8.89 1.02 18.77
CA LEU A 676 -8.47 2.41 18.61
C LEU A 676 -7.00 2.43 18.16
N PHE A 677 -6.67 3.27 17.18
CA PHE A 677 -5.33 3.40 16.60
C PHE A 677 -4.72 4.78 16.94
N PRO A 678 -3.67 4.86 17.77
CA PRO A 678 -3.14 6.15 18.22
C PRO A 678 -2.33 6.94 17.19
N GLY A 679 -2.57 8.25 17.13
CA GLY A 679 -2.04 9.18 16.15
C GLY A 679 -2.43 8.79 14.73
N GLU A 680 -3.71 8.47 14.51
CA GLU A 680 -4.29 8.15 13.19
C GLU A 680 -5.53 8.98 12.94
N LYS A 681 -5.71 9.45 11.70
CA LYS A 681 -6.90 10.20 11.27
C LYS A 681 -7.92 9.26 10.60
N HIS A 682 -8.90 9.82 9.90
CA HIS A 682 -9.97 9.09 9.19
C HIS A 682 -9.49 7.96 8.26
N GLY A 683 -8.25 8.04 7.76
CA GLY A 683 -7.59 6.95 7.03
C GLY A 683 -6.27 6.56 7.70
N LEU A 684 -6.08 5.25 7.92
CA LEU A 684 -4.87 4.74 8.58
C LEU A 684 -3.62 4.96 7.71
N LYS A 685 -2.61 5.62 8.27
CA LYS A 685 -1.32 5.93 7.64
C LYS A 685 -0.29 4.84 7.92
N LYS A 686 -0.21 4.33 9.15
CA LYS A 686 0.84 3.41 9.61
C LYS A 686 0.61 1.98 9.10
N LEU A 687 1.64 1.35 8.52
CA LEU A 687 1.55 -0.01 7.97
C LEU A 687 1.18 -1.04 9.03
N SER A 688 1.71 -0.90 10.26
CA SER A 688 1.35 -1.73 11.41
C SER A 688 -0.14 -1.64 11.76
N HIS A 689 -0.74 -0.46 11.73
CA HIS A 689 -2.16 -0.25 12.01
C HIS A 689 -3.06 -0.79 10.89
N ARG A 690 -2.70 -0.52 9.63
CA ARG A 690 -3.35 -1.12 8.45
C ARG A 690 -3.38 -2.64 8.53
N LYS A 691 -2.22 -3.26 8.79
CA LYS A 691 -2.09 -4.71 9.00
C LYS A 691 -2.95 -5.19 10.17
N ARG A 692 -2.90 -4.50 11.32
CA ARG A 692 -3.66 -4.84 12.52
C ARG A 692 -5.18 -4.79 12.31
N LYS A 693 -5.69 -3.82 11.54
CA LYS A 693 -7.10 -3.75 11.11
C LYS A 693 -7.46 -4.99 10.31
N VAL A 694 -6.71 -5.28 9.24
CA VAL A 694 -7.01 -6.42 8.35
C VAL A 694 -6.94 -7.76 9.08
N GLU A 695 -5.90 -8.01 9.88
CA GLU A 695 -5.77 -9.27 10.62
C GLU A 695 -6.93 -9.52 11.59
N GLU A 696 -7.41 -8.48 12.27
CA GLU A 696 -8.50 -8.59 13.24
C GLU A 696 -9.90 -8.61 12.59
N GLU A 697 -10.08 -7.94 11.45
CA GLU A 697 -11.29 -8.04 10.62
C GLU A 697 -11.43 -9.44 10.03
N LEU A 698 -10.36 -9.99 9.46
CA LEU A 698 -10.33 -11.37 8.97
C LEU A 698 -10.58 -12.35 10.11
N ALA A 699 -9.94 -12.18 11.27
CA ALA A 699 -10.20 -13.00 12.46
C ALA A 699 -11.65 -12.91 12.96
N TRP A 700 -12.32 -11.76 12.80
CA TRP A 700 -13.73 -11.59 13.16
C TRP A 700 -14.65 -12.39 12.23
N PHE A 701 -14.51 -12.26 10.91
CA PHE A 701 -15.26 -13.09 9.97
C PHE A 701 -14.92 -14.57 10.11
N ASP A 702 -13.65 -14.92 10.34
CA ASP A 702 -13.20 -16.28 10.61
C ASP A 702 -13.88 -16.87 11.87
N LYS A 703 -14.21 -16.05 12.87
CA LYS A 703 -14.89 -16.51 14.11
C LYS A 703 -16.39 -16.76 13.94
N TYR A 704 -17.15 -15.82 13.35
CA TYR A 704 -18.63 -15.88 13.37
C TYR A 704 -19.29 -16.17 12.00
N LEU A 705 -18.58 -15.99 10.89
CA LEU A 705 -19.11 -16.21 9.54
C LEU A 705 -18.59 -17.51 8.93
N PHE A 706 -17.27 -17.74 8.96
CA PHE A 706 -16.64 -18.93 8.39
C PHE A 706 -16.50 -20.08 9.41
N ASN A 707 -16.58 -19.78 10.71
CA ASN A 707 -16.44 -20.74 11.83
C ASN A 707 -15.15 -21.57 11.77
N ASN A 708 -14.05 -20.94 11.32
CA ASN A 708 -12.73 -21.55 11.10
C ASN A 708 -11.63 -20.96 12.02
N TYR A 709 -11.93 -19.89 12.78
CA TYR A 709 -10.99 -19.18 13.65
C TYR A 709 -10.31 -20.10 14.67
N LYS A 710 -9.00 -19.93 14.81
CA LYS A 710 -8.17 -20.59 15.82
C LYS A 710 -7.40 -19.51 16.58
N PRO A 711 -7.66 -19.30 17.88
CA PRO A 711 -6.96 -18.27 18.64
C PRO A 711 -5.46 -18.60 18.73
N ALA A 712 -4.63 -17.65 18.29
CA ALA A 712 -3.20 -17.73 18.52
C ALA A 712 -2.90 -17.57 20.02
N ASN A 713 -2.02 -18.42 20.57
CA ASN A 713 -1.53 -18.23 21.93
C ASN A 713 -0.47 -17.11 21.92
N LEU A 714 -0.91 -15.87 22.12
CA LEU A 714 -0.05 -14.68 22.07
C LEU A 714 1.05 -14.66 23.15
N ALA A 715 0.97 -15.51 24.18
CA ALA A 715 2.03 -15.66 25.18
C ALA A 715 3.13 -16.67 24.76
N LEU A 716 2.92 -17.43 23.68
CA LEU A 716 3.88 -18.42 23.18
C LEU A 716 4.62 -17.86 21.95
N LYS A 717 5.83 -17.32 22.15
CA LYS A 717 6.73 -17.00 21.02
C LYS A 717 7.10 -18.31 20.31
N ASP A 718 6.93 -18.38 18.99
CA ASP A 718 7.22 -19.58 18.19
C ASP A 718 8.64 -20.11 18.35
N GLU A 719 9.64 -19.22 18.50
CA GLU A 719 11.05 -19.60 18.69
C GLU A 719 11.39 -20.04 20.14
N SER A 720 10.47 -19.90 21.10
CA SER A 720 10.77 -20.12 22.51
C SER A 720 11.11 -21.59 22.81
N PRO A 721 11.96 -21.89 23.81
CA PRO A 721 12.21 -23.26 24.25
C PRO A 721 10.93 -24.03 24.61
N LEU A 722 9.89 -23.33 25.08
CA LEU A 722 8.56 -23.92 25.33
C LEU A 722 7.85 -24.32 24.02
N ALA A 723 7.88 -23.47 22.99
CA ALA A 723 7.31 -23.81 21.68
C ALA A 723 8.07 -24.96 21.01
N GLN A 724 9.41 -24.96 21.11
CA GLN A 724 10.27 -26.05 20.65
C GLN A 724 9.94 -27.37 21.37
N ALA A 725 9.85 -27.37 22.71
CA ALA A 725 9.45 -28.55 23.48
C ALA A 725 8.01 -29.04 23.14
N LEU A 726 7.07 -28.12 22.91
CA LEU A 726 5.72 -28.43 22.44
C LEU A 726 5.68 -28.97 21.00
N ALA A 727 6.68 -28.65 20.18
CA ALA A 727 6.86 -29.21 18.84
C ALA A 727 7.46 -30.63 18.89
N ILE A 728 8.54 -30.84 19.67
CA ILE A 728 9.14 -32.17 19.90
C ILE A 728 8.11 -33.14 20.48
N LYS A 729 7.26 -32.69 21.41
CA LYS A 729 6.20 -33.51 22.02
C LYS A 729 5.13 -34.00 21.03
N LYS A 730 4.98 -33.38 19.86
CA LYS A 730 4.06 -33.82 18.79
C LYS A 730 4.66 -34.91 17.89
N ALA A 731 5.96 -35.17 17.98
CA ALA A 731 6.61 -36.17 17.15
C ALA A 731 6.10 -37.59 17.44
N ALA A 732 5.96 -38.39 16.38
CA ALA A 732 5.63 -39.81 16.52
C ALA A 732 6.75 -40.54 17.29
N LYS A 733 6.36 -41.41 18.23
CA LYS A 733 7.28 -42.28 18.96
C LYS A 733 6.77 -43.71 19.09
N ALA A 734 7.70 -44.65 18.95
CA ALA A 734 7.53 -46.06 19.30
C ALA A 734 8.20 -46.30 20.67
N GLY A 735 7.42 -46.17 21.75
CA GLY A 735 7.97 -46.16 23.11
C GLY A 735 8.87 -44.94 23.32
N LYS A 736 10.19 -45.15 23.41
CA LYS A 736 11.19 -44.07 23.48
C LYS A 736 11.70 -43.61 22.11
N LEU A 737 11.57 -44.43 21.07
CA LEU A 737 12.22 -44.21 19.77
C LEU A 737 11.43 -43.22 18.91
N TYR A 738 12.08 -42.27 18.25
CA TYR A 738 11.41 -41.40 17.28
C TYR A 738 11.01 -42.16 16.01
N GLY A 739 9.85 -41.84 15.47
CA GLY A 739 9.25 -42.48 14.29
C GLY A 739 7.92 -43.15 14.60
N ALA A 740 7.24 -43.60 13.54
CA ALA A 740 5.99 -44.35 13.64
C ALA A 740 6.25 -45.85 13.43
N MET A 741 5.46 -46.71 14.08
CA MET A 741 5.43 -48.13 13.72
C MET A 741 4.52 -48.32 12.52
N LYS A 742 5.02 -49.00 11.48
CA LYS A 742 4.22 -49.50 10.35
C LYS A 742 4.62 -50.96 10.09
N ASP A 743 3.64 -51.85 10.16
CA ASP A 743 3.78 -53.28 9.80
C ASP A 743 4.98 -53.98 10.52
N GLY A 744 5.21 -53.63 11.79
CA GLY A 744 6.30 -54.13 12.62
C GLY A 744 7.64 -53.39 12.47
N VAL A 745 7.73 -52.41 11.56
CA VAL A 745 8.95 -51.64 11.26
C VAL A 745 8.83 -50.22 11.81
N LEU A 746 9.91 -49.71 12.42
CA LEU A 746 10.02 -48.30 12.81
C LEU A 746 10.42 -47.46 11.58
N VAL A 747 9.56 -46.51 11.20
CA VAL A 747 9.74 -45.66 10.01
C VAL A 747 9.80 -44.17 10.37
N PRO A 748 10.52 -43.33 9.60
CA PRO A 748 10.59 -41.89 9.85
C PRO A 748 9.21 -41.23 9.74
N GLU A 749 8.89 -40.34 10.69
CA GLU A 749 7.74 -39.44 10.54
C GLU A 749 8.06 -38.39 9.48
N THR A 750 7.11 -38.05 8.60
CA THR A 750 7.25 -36.93 7.65
C THR A 750 6.25 -35.82 7.90
N VAL A 751 6.73 -34.58 7.80
CA VAL A 751 5.93 -33.35 7.86
C VAL A 751 6.06 -32.58 6.55
N VAL A 752 5.12 -31.66 6.29
CA VAL A 752 5.22 -30.72 5.17
C VAL A 752 5.93 -29.47 5.68
N TYR A 753 7.09 -29.16 5.11
CA TYR A 753 7.86 -27.96 5.40
C TYR A 753 8.12 -27.21 4.09
N LYS A 754 7.70 -25.93 4.05
CA LYS A 754 7.49 -25.21 2.78
C LYS A 754 6.60 -26.09 1.89
N ASP A 755 7.02 -26.42 0.67
CA ASP A 755 6.29 -27.32 -0.22
C ASP A 755 6.71 -28.80 -0.11
N LEU A 756 7.87 -29.07 0.48
CA LEU A 756 8.45 -30.41 0.53
C LEU A 756 7.84 -31.24 1.68
N ARG A 757 7.63 -32.54 1.45
CA ARG A 757 7.24 -33.48 2.51
C ARG A 757 8.45 -34.33 2.89
N MET A 758 9.00 -34.10 4.07
CA MET A 758 10.31 -34.62 4.46
C MET A 758 10.34 -35.10 5.91
N GLY A 759 11.37 -35.89 6.25
CA GLY A 759 11.58 -36.42 7.59
C GLY A 759 11.60 -35.31 8.64
N ARG A 760 10.81 -35.51 9.72
CA ARG A 760 10.76 -34.57 10.87
C ARG A 760 12.16 -34.31 11.42
N PHE A 761 12.92 -35.39 11.51
CA PHE A 761 14.32 -35.49 11.90
C PHE A 761 15.12 -36.08 10.73
N GLU A 762 16.43 -36.11 10.88
CA GLU A 762 17.30 -37.06 10.17
C GLU A 762 16.85 -38.51 10.48
N VAL A 763 17.19 -39.47 9.61
CA VAL A 763 16.90 -40.89 9.87
C VAL A 763 17.72 -41.35 11.08
N THR A 764 17.10 -41.92 12.10
CA THR A 764 17.83 -42.33 13.33
C THR A 764 18.57 -43.65 13.17
N ARG A 765 19.58 -43.89 14.03
CA ARG A 765 20.33 -45.16 14.12
C ARG A 765 19.38 -46.37 14.23
N ALA A 766 18.31 -46.28 15.02
CA ALA A 766 17.29 -47.35 15.12
C ALA A 766 16.46 -47.54 13.84
N GLN A 767 16.05 -46.45 13.18
CA GLN A 767 15.34 -46.52 11.90
C GLN A 767 16.23 -47.13 10.80
N PHE A 768 17.52 -46.83 10.79
CA PHE A 768 18.46 -47.41 9.84
C PHE A 768 18.79 -48.88 10.14
N ARG A 769 18.93 -49.27 11.43
CA ARG A 769 19.03 -50.68 11.88
C ARG A 769 17.76 -51.50 11.56
N ALA A 770 16.63 -50.85 11.28
CA ALA A 770 15.44 -51.54 10.79
C ALA A 770 15.65 -52.11 9.37
N PHE A 771 16.35 -51.37 8.51
CA PHE A 771 16.80 -51.75 7.17
C PHE A 771 18.02 -52.68 7.20
N ASP A 772 19.13 -52.19 7.77
CA ASP A 772 20.41 -52.91 7.82
C ASP A 772 20.62 -53.51 9.21
N LYS A 773 20.46 -54.83 9.32
CA LYS A 773 20.65 -55.53 10.60
C LYS A 773 22.10 -55.56 11.07
N ALA A 774 23.10 -55.29 10.22
CA ALA A 774 24.50 -55.19 10.60
C ALA A 774 24.88 -53.81 11.16
N TYR A 775 24.25 -52.72 10.66
CA TYR A 775 24.59 -51.33 11.02
C TYR A 775 24.68 -51.08 12.53
N ALA A 776 25.87 -50.76 13.04
CA ALA A 776 26.13 -50.66 14.48
C ALA A 776 25.28 -49.58 15.18
N VAL A 777 24.77 -49.91 16.36
CA VAL A 777 24.02 -49.00 17.24
C VAL A 777 24.46 -49.28 18.67
N GLU A 778 24.99 -48.27 19.35
CA GLU A 778 25.40 -48.33 20.75
C GLU A 778 24.19 -48.04 21.64
N ALA A 779 24.10 -48.70 22.80
CA ALA A 779 22.95 -48.56 23.70
C ALA A 779 22.83 -47.12 24.22
N GLY A 780 21.64 -46.53 24.12
CA GLY A 780 21.39 -45.11 24.40
C GLY A 780 21.59 -44.17 23.21
N THR A 781 22.09 -44.65 22.06
CA THR A 781 22.26 -43.86 20.83
C THR A 781 21.17 -44.14 19.78
N GLU A 782 20.10 -44.85 20.13
CA GLU A 782 19.09 -45.34 19.19
C GLU A 782 18.37 -44.20 18.42
N ASN A 783 18.25 -43.02 19.06
CA ASN A 783 17.66 -41.80 18.52
C ASN A 783 18.70 -40.78 18.01
N PHE A 784 19.99 -41.11 17.97
CA PHE A 784 20.99 -40.29 17.27
C PHE A 784 20.80 -40.47 15.75
N PRO A 785 21.23 -39.53 14.89
CA PRO A 785 21.16 -39.71 13.45
C PRO A 785 22.01 -40.89 12.97
N ALA A 786 21.53 -41.59 11.94
CA ALA A 786 22.27 -42.61 11.24
C ALA A 786 23.40 -41.95 10.45
N ASN A 787 24.62 -42.22 10.88
CA ASN A 787 25.86 -41.57 10.47
C ASN A 787 26.86 -42.59 9.91
N GLY A 788 27.85 -42.14 9.12
CA GLY A 788 28.75 -43.04 8.39
C GLY A 788 28.08 -43.71 7.17
N ILE A 789 27.00 -43.12 6.66
CA ILE A 789 26.17 -43.72 5.61
C ILE A 789 26.71 -43.30 4.24
N THR A 790 26.94 -44.25 3.33
CA THR A 790 27.27 -43.93 1.92
C THR A 790 26.02 -43.55 1.12
N PHE A 791 26.16 -42.75 0.07
CA PHE A 791 25.05 -42.38 -0.82
C PHE A 791 24.30 -43.60 -1.40
N GLU A 792 25.01 -44.69 -1.72
CA GLU A 792 24.38 -45.94 -2.17
C GLU A 792 23.59 -46.65 -1.07
N GLN A 793 24.06 -46.63 0.19
CA GLN A 793 23.27 -47.09 1.33
C GLN A 793 22.04 -46.20 1.55
N ALA A 794 22.17 -44.89 1.38
CA ALA A 794 21.07 -43.94 1.55
C ALA A 794 19.97 -44.15 0.48
N LYS A 795 20.33 -44.30 -0.80
CA LYS A 795 19.38 -44.68 -1.87
C LYS A 795 18.71 -46.03 -1.61
N LYS A 796 19.48 -47.05 -1.17
CA LYS A 796 18.93 -48.38 -0.83
C LYS A 796 17.98 -48.32 0.37
N TYR A 797 18.28 -47.52 1.39
CA TYR A 797 17.38 -47.26 2.52
C TYR A 797 16.06 -46.66 2.05
N CYS A 798 16.09 -45.61 1.21
CA CYS A 798 14.88 -45.00 0.67
C CYS A 798 14.05 -45.99 -0.17
N ALA A 799 14.69 -46.79 -1.02
CA ALA A 799 14.00 -47.80 -1.84
C ALA A 799 13.38 -48.93 -0.99
N TRP A 800 14.08 -49.38 0.06
CA TRP A 800 13.54 -50.33 1.04
C TRP A 800 12.37 -49.73 1.82
N LEU A 801 12.50 -48.47 2.27
CA LEU A 801 11.46 -47.77 3.01
C LEU A 801 10.22 -47.59 2.14
N ALA A 802 10.40 -47.25 0.87
CA ALA A 802 9.31 -47.12 -0.10
C ALA A 802 8.57 -48.44 -0.30
N LYS A 803 9.30 -49.55 -0.51
CA LYS A 803 8.73 -50.90 -0.62
C LYS A 803 8.00 -51.33 0.67
N THR A 804 8.56 -51.02 1.83
CA THR A 804 8.02 -51.41 3.15
C THR A 804 6.77 -50.61 3.51
N THR A 805 6.70 -49.33 3.11
CA THR A 805 5.59 -48.43 3.46
C THR A 805 4.52 -48.32 2.37
N GLY A 806 4.79 -48.77 1.14
CA GLY A 806 3.92 -48.52 -0.02
C GLY A 806 3.84 -47.05 -0.43
N GLN A 807 4.84 -46.23 -0.05
CA GLN A 807 4.86 -44.78 -0.28
C GLN A 807 6.15 -44.36 -1.01
N PRO A 808 6.12 -43.36 -1.91
CA PRO A 808 7.28 -43.00 -2.74
C PRO A 808 8.34 -42.18 -1.97
N PHE A 809 9.09 -42.86 -1.09
CA PHE A 809 10.25 -42.32 -0.39
C PHE A 809 11.51 -42.29 -1.27
N ARG A 810 12.28 -41.21 -1.15
CA ARG A 810 13.55 -40.94 -1.85
C ARG A 810 14.45 -40.01 -1.01
N LEU A 811 15.63 -39.68 -1.52
CA LEU A 811 16.41 -38.53 -1.07
C LEU A 811 15.82 -37.25 -1.70
N GLY A 812 16.09 -36.09 -1.08
CA GLY A 812 15.81 -34.78 -1.70
C GLY A 812 16.77 -34.50 -2.85
N THR A 813 16.36 -33.71 -3.85
CA THR A 813 17.30 -33.24 -4.89
C THR A 813 18.05 -32.00 -4.42
N MET A 814 19.14 -31.63 -5.10
CA MET A 814 19.87 -30.37 -4.84
C MET A 814 18.93 -29.15 -4.82
N ASP A 815 18.12 -28.95 -5.87
CA ASP A 815 17.14 -27.85 -6.00
C ASP A 815 16.11 -27.76 -4.84
N GLU A 816 15.83 -28.89 -4.19
CA GLU A 816 14.92 -28.98 -3.05
C GLU A 816 15.63 -28.67 -1.73
N MET A 817 16.82 -29.26 -1.53
CA MET A 817 17.50 -29.30 -0.23
C MET A 817 18.45 -28.12 0.00
N GLU A 818 19.14 -27.62 -1.03
CA GLU A 818 20.06 -26.48 -0.87
C GLU A 818 19.33 -25.22 -0.35
N PRO A 819 18.19 -24.75 -0.92
CA PRO A 819 17.46 -23.58 -0.42
C PRO A 819 16.73 -23.84 0.92
N ILE A 820 16.75 -25.08 1.41
CA ILE A 820 16.28 -25.45 2.73
C ILE A 820 17.43 -25.29 3.74
N HIS A 821 18.62 -25.80 3.44
CA HIS A 821 19.81 -25.65 4.29
C HIS A 821 20.39 -24.22 4.29
N GLU A 822 20.31 -23.46 3.18
CA GLU A 822 20.63 -22.02 3.15
C GLU A 822 19.80 -21.22 4.18
N SER A 823 18.56 -21.66 4.43
CA SER A 823 17.60 -20.94 5.28
C SER A 823 17.62 -21.33 6.76
N ALA A 824 18.58 -22.16 7.19
CA ALA A 824 18.70 -22.59 8.58
C ALA A 824 19.48 -21.56 9.41
N GLU A 825 18.77 -20.68 10.11
CA GLU A 825 19.38 -19.69 11.01
C GLU A 825 20.01 -20.39 12.25
N ASN A 826 21.28 -20.08 12.53
CA ASN A 826 22.08 -20.56 13.66
C ASN A 826 22.19 -22.11 13.76
N PRO A 827 23.14 -22.74 13.08
CA PRO A 827 23.34 -24.18 13.15
C PRO A 827 24.02 -24.62 14.46
N GLU A 828 23.22 -25.10 15.41
CA GLU A 828 23.65 -25.37 16.80
C GLU A 828 24.57 -26.59 17.02
N ASN A 829 25.14 -27.20 15.96
CA ASN A 829 26.07 -28.34 16.05
C ASN A 829 27.21 -28.31 15.02
N THR A 830 27.75 -27.11 14.74
CA THR A 830 29.02 -26.96 14.02
C THR A 830 30.22 -27.22 14.93
N LEU A 831 31.43 -27.25 14.37
CA LEU A 831 32.64 -27.29 15.19
C LEU A 831 32.75 -26.05 16.11
N ASP A 832 32.26 -24.89 15.66
CA ASP A 832 32.21 -23.65 16.46
C ASP A 832 31.41 -23.83 17.76
N PHE A 833 30.30 -24.59 17.71
CA PHE A 833 29.49 -24.91 18.90
C PHE A 833 30.29 -25.73 19.92
N TRP A 834 31.07 -26.72 19.47
CA TRP A 834 31.86 -27.58 20.34
C TRP A 834 33.15 -26.92 20.85
N ALA A 835 33.72 -25.97 20.11
CA ALA A 835 34.85 -25.15 20.56
C ALA A 835 34.43 -23.97 21.47
N GLY A 836 33.18 -23.51 21.36
CA GLY A 836 32.64 -22.38 22.13
C GLY A 836 32.99 -20.99 21.57
N TYR A 837 33.57 -20.91 20.36
CA TYR A 837 33.91 -19.67 19.66
C TYR A 837 33.94 -19.90 18.14
N SER A 838 33.90 -18.82 17.35
CA SER A 838 34.01 -18.89 15.89
C SER A 838 35.43 -19.27 15.45
N ILE A 839 35.58 -20.42 14.80
CA ILE A 839 36.88 -21.01 14.50
C ILE A 839 37.51 -20.41 13.23
N ASN A 840 38.82 -20.20 13.27
CA ASN A 840 39.65 -19.90 12.11
C ASN A 840 40.34 -21.18 11.55
N PRO A 841 40.81 -21.18 10.29
CA PRO A 841 41.41 -22.37 9.67
C PRO A 841 42.60 -22.95 10.45
N GLU A 842 43.40 -22.10 11.10
CA GLU A 842 44.58 -22.50 11.87
C GLU A 842 44.21 -23.23 13.17
N ASP A 843 43.19 -22.75 13.90
CA ASP A 843 42.68 -23.42 15.11
C ASP A 843 41.92 -24.69 14.76
N ARG A 844 41.21 -24.74 13.61
CA ARG A 844 40.60 -25.96 13.10
C ARG A 844 41.62 -27.08 12.89
N ALA A 845 42.77 -26.78 12.28
CA ALA A 845 43.82 -27.77 12.04
C ALA A 845 44.39 -28.38 13.34
N LYS A 846 44.40 -27.61 14.44
CA LYS A 846 44.75 -28.10 15.79
C LYS A 846 43.63 -29.00 16.33
N LEU A 847 42.39 -28.52 16.26
CA LEU A 847 41.20 -29.23 16.74
C LEU A 847 40.95 -30.56 16.01
N GLU A 848 41.30 -30.72 14.74
CA GLU A 848 41.20 -32.00 14.03
C GLU A 848 41.91 -33.16 14.74
N THR A 849 42.98 -32.89 15.48
CA THR A 849 43.67 -33.91 16.29
C THR A 849 42.93 -34.18 17.61
N THR A 850 42.38 -33.13 18.23
CA THR A 850 41.53 -33.25 19.43
C THR A 850 40.27 -34.08 19.14
N ILE A 851 39.59 -33.87 18.02
CA ILE A 851 38.39 -34.64 17.61
C ILE A 851 38.74 -36.12 17.47
N LYS A 852 39.83 -36.46 16.76
CA LYS A 852 40.29 -37.85 16.56
C LYS A 852 40.61 -38.55 17.89
N ASN A 853 41.11 -37.80 18.88
CA ASN A 853 41.42 -38.33 20.21
C ASN A 853 40.20 -38.59 21.10
N LEU A 854 38.98 -38.16 20.73
CA LEU A 854 37.75 -38.49 21.47
C LEU A 854 37.34 -39.97 21.32
N GLY A 855 37.69 -40.59 20.18
CA GLY A 855 37.32 -41.97 19.85
C GLY A 855 35.82 -42.16 19.55
N GLY A 856 35.44 -43.41 19.25
CA GLY A 856 34.08 -43.76 18.85
C GLY A 856 33.71 -43.37 17.41
N ASN A 857 32.51 -43.73 16.97
CA ASN A 857 32.00 -43.41 15.63
C ASN A 857 31.14 -42.13 15.68
N ALA A 858 31.73 -41.00 15.30
CA ALA A 858 31.17 -39.65 15.36
C ALA A 858 30.73 -39.20 16.78
N PRO A 859 31.68 -38.98 17.72
CA PRO A 859 31.40 -38.63 19.11
C PRO A 859 30.73 -37.25 19.33
N LEU A 860 30.72 -36.37 18.31
CA LEU A 860 30.16 -35.01 18.40
C LEU A 860 28.72 -34.88 17.86
N LEU A 861 27.98 -35.99 17.86
CA LEU A 861 26.54 -36.05 17.53
C LEU A 861 25.66 -35.94 18.77
N LYS A 862 24.37 -35.63 18.60
CA LYS A 862 23.35 -35.70 19.67
C LYS A 862 22.07 -36.41 19.21
N GLU A 863 21.19 -36.70 20.17
CA GLU A 863 19.84 -37.19 19.90
C GLU A 863 19.09 -36.21 18.99
N VAL A 864 18.35 -36.71 17.98
CA VAL A 864 17.58 -35.85 17.08
C VAL A 864 16.54 -35.02 17.86
N GLY A 865 16.38 -33.75 17.51
CA GLY A 865 15.60 -32.78 18.27
C GLY A 865 16.34 -32.15 19.46
N SER A 866 17.65 -32.41 19.65
CA SER A 866 18.48 -31.68 20.63
C SER A 866 18.70 -30.21 20.26
N PHE A 867 18.50 -29.87 18.99
CA PHE A 867 18.72 -28.53 18.42
C PHE A 867 17.40 -27.92 17.96
N ARG A 868 17.32 -26.59 17.86
CA ARG A 868 16.07 -25.88 17.53
C ARG A 868 15.46 -26.35 16.21
N SER A 869 14.13 -26.39 16.18
CA SER A 869 13.39 -26.50 14.92
C SER A 869 13.52 -25.22 14.09
N ALA A 870 13.73 -25.39 12.79
CA ALA A 870 13.68 -24.31 11.80
C ALA A 870 12.28 -23.66 11.64
N ASP A 871 11.22 -24.33 12.12
CA ASP A 871 9.88 -23.75 12.30
C ASP A 871 9.12 -24.58 13.35
N ALA A 872 8.95 -24.07 14.57
CA ALA A 872 8.28 -24.79 15.65
C ALA A 872 6.78 -25.07 15.42
N LYS A 873 6.13 -24.45 14.43
CA LYS A 873 4.74 -24.81 14.06
C LYS A 873 4.71 -26.13 13.29
N VAL A 874 5.67 -26.34 12.39
CA VAL A 874 5.84 -27.58 11.61
C VAL A 874 6.61 -28.64 12.41
N GLY A 875 7.68 -28.22 13.09
CA GLY A 875 8.60 -29.03 13.88
C GLY A 875 9.60 -29.83 13.03
N ILE A 876 10.27 -29.23 12.04
CA ILE A 876 11.47 -29.80 11.39
C ILE A 876 12.68 -29.52 12.26
N PHE A 877 13.39 -30.57 12.72
CA PHE A 877 14.54 -30.45 13.63
C PHE A 877 15.87 -30.78 12.94
N ASP A 878 16.95 -30.36 13.61
CA ASP A 878 18.37 -30.68 13.31
C ASP A 878 18.91 -30.16 11.96
N LEU A 879 18.08 -29.39 11.25
CA LEU A 879 18.28 -29.00 9.86
C LEU A 879 19.60 -28.22 9.64
N GLY A 880 20.56 -28.87 9.00
CA GLY A 880 21.88 -28.28 8.72
C GLY A 880 22.78 -28.15 9.94
N GLY A 881 22.59 -29.00 10.96
CA GLY A 881 23.37 -29.04 12.19
C GLY A 881 23.96 -30.41 12.54
N ASN A 882 23.13 -31.43 12.78
CA ASN A 882 23.56 -32.62 13.52
C ASN A 882 24.39 -33.59 12.64
N VAL A 883 23.88 -34.01 11.48
CA VAL A 883 24.68 -34.58 10.37
C VAL A 883 24.49 -33.81 9.07
N ALA A 884 25.46 -33.93 8.16
CA ALA A 884 25.25 -33.51 6.78
C ALA A 884 24.34 -34.53 6.06
N GLU A 885 23.36 -34.05 5.30
CA GLU A 885 22.30 -34.86 4.69
C GLU A 885 22.61 -35.16 3.21
N TRP A 886 22.53 -36.43 2.79
CA TRP A 886 22.64 -36.77 1.37
C TRP A 886 21.46 -36.22 0.55
N ALA A 887 21.78 -35.41 -0.47
CA ALA A 887 20.92 -35.04 -1.58
C ALA A 887 21.38 -35.73 -2.89
N ASP A 888 20.46 -35.81 -3.85
CA ASP A 888 20.67 -36.39 -5.19
C ASP A 888 20.91 -35.26 -6.22
N ASP A 889 22.02 -35.38 -6.95
CA ASP A 889 22.52 -34.48 -8.00
C ASP A 889 22.68 -35.28 -9.31
N ASP A 890 21.59 -35.40 -10.08
CA ASP A 890 21.48 -36.24 -11.30
C ASP A 890 22.11 -37.65 -11.15
N GLY A 891 21.84 -38.32 -10.02
CA GLY A 891 22.31 -39.67 -9.71
C GLY A 891 23.65 -39.71 -8.96
N LYS A 892 24.26 -38.57 -8.65
CA LYS A 892 25.43 -38.43 -7.75
C LYS A 892 24.98 -37.98 -6.36
N GLY A 893 25.77 -38.34 -5.35
CA GLY A 893 25.51 -37.93 -3.97
C GLY A 893 26.25 -36.65 -3.62
N MET A 894 25.55 -35.66 -3.09
CA MET A 894 26.13 -34.48 -2.45
C MET A 894 25.65 -34.40 -0.99
N ALA A 895 26.57 -34.12 -0.06
CA ALA A 895 26.24 -33.96 1.35
C ALA A 895 26.00 -32.47 1.65
N LEU A 896 24.80 -32.13 2.12
CA LEU A 896 24.36 -30.75 2.35
C LEU A 896 24.17 -30.43 3.83
N GLY A 897 24.14 -29.13 4.14
CA GLY A 897 23.93 -28.62 5.49
C GLY A 897 25.23 -28.37 6.24
N GLY A 898 25.35 -28.93 7.43
CA GLY A 898 26.55 -28.82 8.24
C GLY A 898 26.65 -29.97 9.23
N SER A 899 27.81 -30.05 9.87
CA SER A 899 28.22 -31.17 10.70
C SER A 899 29.21 -30.69 11.77
N ALA A 900 29.39 -31.50 12.81
CA ALA A 900 30.25 -31.16 13.94
C ALA A 900 31.75 -31.02 13.62
N ASP A 901 32.21 -31.45 12.44
CA ASP A 901 33.59 -31.32 11.97
C ASP A 901 33.83 -30.06 11.10
N ILE A 902 32.79 -29.27 10.80
CA ILE A 902 32.83 -28.09 9.91
C ILE A 902 32.54 -26.79 10.69
N ALA A 903 33.33 -25.73 10.44
CA ALA A 903 33.04 -24.39 10.94
C ALA A 903 31.99 -23.68 10.07
N THR A 904 31.21 -22.77 10.66
CA THR A 904 29.95 -22.26 10.07
C THR A 904 30.12 -21.64 8.69
N GLY A 905 31.27 -20.99 8.41
CA GLY A 905 31.55 -20.34 7.12
C GLY A 905 32.05 -21.27 5.99
N GLU A 906 32.37 -22.53 6.26
CA GLU A 906 33.07 -23.42 5.31
C GLU A 906 32.15 -24.40 4.57
N ARG A 907 30.84 -24.37 4.85
CA ARG A 907 29.83 -25.35 4.39
C ARG A 907 29.79 -25.63 2.89
N GLN A 908 30.11 -24.62 2.08
CA GLN A 908 30.15 -24.70 0.61
C GLN A 908 31.57 -24.93 0.04
N GLN A 909 32.58 -25.09 0.90
CA GLN A 909 34.01 -25.12 0.51
C GLN A 909 34.73 -26.42 0.88
N ARG A 910 34.18 -27.24 1.79
CA ARG A 910 34.77 -28.54 2.17
C ARG A 910 33.70 -29.59 2.45
N THR A 911 33.93 -30.80 1.93
CA THR A 911 33.12 -32.00 2.22
C THR A 911 33.26 -32.40 3.70
N PRO A 912 32.16 -32.77 4.38
CA PRO A 912 32.21 -33.39 5.71
C PRO A 912 33.00 -34.69 5.72
N ALA A 913 33.59 -35.04 6.87
CA ALA A 913 34.09 -36.39 7.11
C ALA A 913 32.91 -37.39 7.07
N ALA A 914 33.10 -38.55 6.42
CA ALA A 914 32.03 -39.50 6.14
C ALA A 914 31.27 -39.99 7.40
N GLU A 915 31.97 -40.07 8.54
CA GLU A 915 31.39 -40.39 9.85
C GLU A 915 30.31 -39.39 10.32
N TYR A 916 30.34 -38.13 9.85
CA TYR A 916 29.31 -37.11 10.12
C TYR A 916 28.31 -36.91 8.96
N VAL A 917 28.28 -37.82 7.98
CA VAL A 917 27.28 -37.83 6.89
C VAL A 917 26.19 -38.87 7.15
N GLY A 918 24.95 -38.43 7.01
CA GLY A 918 23.74 -39.23 7.16
C GLY A 918 22.69 -38.87 6.09
N LEU A 919 21.41 -38.97 6.44
CA LEU A 919 20.32 -38.77 5.49
C LEU A 919 19.01 -38.31 6.15
N ARG A 920 18.22 -37.55 5.39
CA ARG A 920 16.80 -37.29 5.65
C ARG A 920 16.00 -37.77 4.44
N VAL A 921 14.86 -38.39 4.71
CA VAL A 921 13.99 -38.89 3.63
C VAL A 921 13.01 -37.81 3.15
N VAL A 922 12.75 -37.80 1.85
CA VAL A 922 11.68 -37.04 1.19
C VAL A 922 10.62 -38.01 0.71
N LEU A 923 9.36 -37.68 0.97
CA LEU A 923 8.18 -38.41 0.50
C LEU A 923 7.57 -37.62 -0.67
N LYS A 924 7.61 -38.17 -1.88
CA LYS A 924 6.98 -37.54 -3.04
C LYS A 924 5.47 -37.41 -2.81
N ARG A 925 4.90 -36.24 -3.14
CA ARG A 925 3.44 -36.02 -3.17
C ARG A 925 2.81 -36.75 -4.35
#